data_AF-A0A397CUJ5-F1
#
_entry.id   AF-A0A397CUJ5-F1
#
_cell.length_a   1.000
_cell.length_b   1.000
_cell.length_c   1.000
_cell.angle_alpha   90.00
_cell.angle_beta   90.00
_cell.angle_gamma   90.00
#
_symmetry.space_group_name_H-M   'P 1'
#
loop_
_entity.id
_entity.type
_entity.pdbx_description
1 polymer ?
#
loop_
_entity_poly.entity_id
_entity_poly.type
_entity_poly.pdbx_seq_one_letter_code
_entity_poly.pdbx_strand_id
1 'polypeptide(L)'
;MDVYSELRRHAGGNHPQKVKLNVVLAAITDVIHDRRGPGQREDHPISNTEYFAALMTALESNDSSSHAQEIMQLLTMVLPEVHDAVLRTKFDAVAHAMIRIMQSNEEDISLLRSSLVALGMVIQAQEPSASVWNHPTTLKYFHVLLALAADPRPKIRKAAQSSIVKILEVHADAHCDTLSTHIASFAENILASAVAKDQTKVLQLVGFLGSVLPLLPGKVVTSLTEALLKLLQTNQKTLALVTLEAFDAVVVSPSSRLSAECLTSLLTTVLSLDSNIHDQQHAILLIQITCRALARLEPLQSTRELLPRVVVAMCTYFESQHTQVHRKCAELLNVALQACLTLGPHPSVQRVLFSLEGLLTLRYQHAWSSIFSLLTSIVGFYGENAHPAFDSIFSTTVDLYAAMDSMPQAHDDMRKWFTRFLTAATTSVGAEVMLSVVPLQNDHGIVEERAWLIPVIRDAAKAGPGRLEYFSTAILSLAKTCEAVARADSTTALESKRMQARTMQLWSLFPSFCTHPTDIAGHFKKIAKTLANAMSDKRYPELQLLVCQGLQALLKAAAAAAKSEDDDPSDVDQAALAKFAARFLPLLIAIVEGLDADTESDRLQTLLDTITNYATLAEPEFVQNVFKQLMQTLLQTTTAAKKSADPKAPAAVAMLAQAHLHMSIALALVGIIDVSQVALLYRVVKPYMLDDTDPVMQKRSYSVLVTICDTHPAFAAEHLTDMIESLSESLLTCSVPAKKMRLRCLHQIVRAIEAAEHPDTAFVPTLVGEIMLCTKEANAKAREAAFEVLLAMAKLLDAQGNLMDFIQMVLGGLAARTPHMRSASVLCLSRLVFEFGRTEVTIQQAMPDLLRTVLMLLHEKAREVIKSVIGFLKLGIAILPKEALVEFLPSIVNGLLQWIGESKARFRAKTRTIMMKLCRKFGYEYVASLVPEADRKLITHIRKTKEREDREKEQKRESRGQKSFEEFMQDSDDDDSDHEGGAATTKSSKGNDAVAQQRPAKKIKTANGASNYIKENAEEDIVDFLDNAAFKNIVPSRKAKRVESDDEFEIAKDGRMIIPGIPDDDDDDDAMGDSEDEDAVRRDVQKKLANMGLDKKRKRDAAPAGPTAGNEYRAKKASGDVKKQGKVDPYAYIPLDPKLMARRNKHSAVSKFSKTGRVGKQRK
;
A
#
# COMPACT_ATOMS: atom_id res chain seq x y z
N MET A 1 41.79 -0.42 14.66
CA MET A 1 41.08 -1.73 14.73
C MET A 1 42.03 -2.80 14.16
N ASP A 2 41.80 -4.12 14.29
CA ASP A 2 42.64 -5.07 13.51
C ASP A 2 42.24 -5.03 12.03
N VAL A 3 43.03 -4.30 11.25
CA VAL A 3 42.83 -4.06 9.81
C VAL A 3 42.81 -5.37 9.01
N TYR A 4 43.50 -6.40 9.48
CA TYR A 4 43.56 -7.70 8.80
C TYR A 4 42.57 -8.74 9.33
N SER A 5 41.68 -8.36 10.25
CA SER A 5 40.73 -9.29 10.89
C SER A 5 39.81 -10.03 9.91
N GLU A 6 39.36 -9.37 8.81
CA GLU A 6 38.60 -10.07 7.77
C GLU A 6 39.48 -11.02 6.93
N LEU A 7 40.72 -10.62 6.63
CA LEU A 7 41.65 -11.46 5.88
C LEU A 7 41.98 -12.74 6.67
N ARG A 8 42.22 -12.60 7.99
CA ARG A 8 42.48 -13.71 8.92
C ARG A 8 41.36 -14.74 8.99
N ARG A 9 40.09 -14.33 8.83
CA ARG A 9 38.93 -15.26 8.72
C ARG A 9 38.99 -16.20 7.50
N HIS A 10 39.90 -15.97 6.56
CA HIS A 10 40.13 -16.83 5.39
C HIS A 10 41.42 -17.68 5.48
N ALA A 11 42.09 -17.72 6.64
CA ALA A 11 43.14 -18.69 6.88
C ALA A 11 42.58 -20.12 6.70
N GLY A 12 43.23 -20.92 5.84
CA GLY A 12 42.76 -22.27 5.48
C GLY A 12 41.56 -22.34 4.52
N GLY A 13 41.05 -21.22 4.00
CA GLY A 13 39.91 -21.21 3.07
C GLY A 13 40.29 -21.43 1.60
N ASN A 14 39.35 -21.94 0.79
CA ASN A 14 39.56 -22.32 -0.63
C ASN A 14 39.87 -21.17 -1.62
N HIS A 15 40.24 -19.96 -1.19
CA HIS A 15 40.45 -18.81 -2.08
C HIS A 15 41.96 -18.49 -2.25
N PRO A 16 42.63 -18.90 -3.34
CA PRO A 16 44.10 -18.99 -3.39
C PRO A 16 44.84 -17.68 -3.08
N GLN A 17 44.33 -16.54 -3.58
CA GLN A 17 44.93 -15.23 -3.30
C GLN A 17 44.82 -14.81 -1.83
N LYS A 18 43.70 -15.11 -1.15
CA LYS A 18 43.53 -14.79 0.28
C LYS A 18 44.38 -15.71 1.16
N VAL A 19 44.67 -16.94 0.72
CA VAL A 19 45.63 -17.84 1.38
C VAL A 19 47.06 -17.29 1.26
N LYS A 20 47.52 -16.93 0.05
CA LYS A 20 48.84 -16.32 -0.16
C LYS A 20 49.06 -15.06 0.69
N LEU A 21 48.07 -14.16 0.70
CA LEU A 21 48.11 -12.94 1.53
C LEU A 21 48.18 -13.24 3.04
N ASN A 22 47.49 -14.29 3.53
CA ASN A 22 47.61 -14.72 4.92
C ASN A 22 48.98 -15.33 5.25
N VAL A 23 49.61 -16.07 4.33
CA VAL A 23 50.97 -16.62 4.54
C VAL A 23 51.99 -15.49 4.68
N VAL A 24 51.94 -14.49 3.79
CA VAL A 24 52.84 -13.32 3.87
C VAL A 24 52.53 -12.47 5.11
N LEU A 25 51.26 -12.29 5.47
CA LEU A 25 50.87 -11.59 6.70
C LEU A 25 51.36 -12.32 7.97
N ALA A 26 51.34 -13.66 7.99
CA ALA A 26 51.88 -14.45 9.10
C ALA A 26 53.39 -14.19 9.26
N ALA A 27 54.18 -14.33 8.20
CA ALA A 27 55.62 -14.04 8.24
C ALA A 27 55.94 -12.60 8.67
N ILE A 28 55.14 -11.61 8.24
CA ILE A 28 55.26 -10.21 8.70
C ILE A 28 54.89 -10.07 10.19
N THR A 29 53.88 -10.81 10.67
CA THR A 29 53.47 -10.84 12.08
C THR A 29 54.57 -11.45 12.96
N ASP A 30 55.20 -12.54 12.52
CA ASP A 30 56.31 -13.19 13.20
C ASP A 30 57.53 -12.26 13.31
N VAL A 31 57.89 -11.57 12.21
CA VAL A 31 58.96 -10.55 12.20
C VAL A 31 58.70 -9.41 13.20
N ILE A 32 57.44 -9.05 13.45
CA ILE A 32 57.09 -8.05 14.48
C ILE A 32 57.24 -8.65 15.88
N HIS A 33 56.79 -9.89 16.12
CA HIS A 33 56.96 -10.56 17.40
C HIS A 33 58.43 -10.83 17.76
N ASP A 34 59.31 -11.05 16.78
CA ASP A 34 60.76 -11.16 16.99
C ASP A 34 61.39 -9.80 17.31
N ARG A 35 61.00 -8.72 16.60
CA ARG A 35 61.47 -7.35 16.90
C ARG A 35 61.04 -6.83 18.28
N ARG A 36 59.91 -7.30 18.82
CA ARG A 36 59.40 -6.97 20.16
C ARG A 36 60.15 -7.66 21.31
N GLY A 37 60.97 -8.67 21.02
CA GLY A 37 61.64 -9.47 22.06
C GLY A 37 60.68 -10.32 22.91
N PRO A 38 61.20 -11.09 23.89
CA PRO A 38 60.41 -12.08 24.61
C PRO A 38 59.40 -11.48 25.61
N GLY A 39 59.59 -10.24 26.07
CA GLY A 39 58.78 -9.62 27.12
C GLY A 39 57.61 -8.76 26.65
N GLN A 40 57.46 -8.47 25.35
CA GLN A 40 56.38 -7.59 24.82
C GLN A 40 55.44 -8.31 23.83
N ARG A 41 55.36 -9.64 23.93
CA ARG A 41 54.52 -10.46 23.03
C ARG A 41 53.05 -10.50 23.41
N GLU A 42 52.72 -10.30 24.68
CA GLU A 42 51.37 -10.57 25.22
C GLU A 42 50.60 -9.30 25.67
N ASP A 43 51.27 -8.30 26.25
CA ASP A 43 50.58 -7.15 26.88
C ASP A 43 49.83 -6.21 25.92
N HIS A 44 50.30 -6.06 24.67
CA HIS A 44 49.77 -5.07 23.72
C HIS A 44 49.56 -5.66 22.32
N PRO A 45 48.42 -5.39 21.64
CA PRO A 45 48.22 -5.81 20.25
C PRO A 45 49.24 -5.14 19.31
N ILE A 46 49.42 -5.70 18.11
CA ILE A 46 50.27 -5.08 17.08
C ILE A 46 49.54 -3.88 16.48
N SER A 47 50.21 -2.73 16.47
CA SER A 47 49.69 -1.49 15.90
C SER A 47 49.82 -1.42 14.38
N ASN A 48 48.97 -0.62 13.75
CA ASN A 48 48.99 -0.37 12.31
C ASN A 48 50.35 0.21 11.86
N THR A 49 50.98 1.02 12.70
CA THR A 49 52.32 1.59 12.47
C THR A 49 53.42 0.53 12.47
N GLU A 50 53.32 -0.51 13.30
CA GLU A 50 54.27 -1.64 13.29
C GLU A 50 54.10 -2.53 12.05
N TYR A 51 52.86 -2.83 11.64
CA TYR A 51 52.60 -3.52 10.37
C TYR A 51 53.16 -2.72 9.18
N PHE A 52 52.89 -1.41 9.13
CA PHE A 52 53.46 -0.52 8.11
C PHE A 52 55.00 -0.54 8.10
N ALA A 53 55.65 -0.41 9.27
CA ALA A 53 57.11 -0.43 9.36
C ALA A 53 57.73 -1.79 8.95
N ALA A 54 57.10 -2.91 9.34
CA ALA A 54 57.55 -4.24 8.96
C ALA A 54 57.35 -4.51 7.46
N LEU A 55 56.20 -4.15 6.89
CA LEU A 55 55.91 -4.25 5.46
C LEU A 55 56.88 -3.40 4.64
N MET A 56 57.15 -2.14 5.04
CA MET A 56 58.14 -1.29 4.39
C MET A 56 59.56 -1.90 4.47
N THR A 57 59.96 -2.47 5.62
CA THR A 57 61.29 -3.11 5.73
C THR A 57 61.40 -4.33 4.80
N ALA A 58 60.33 -5.13 4.68
CA ALA A 58 60.29 -6.29 3.80
C ALA A 58 60.27 -5.88 2.32
N LEU A 59 59.63 -4.76 1.99
CA LEU A 59 59.55 -4.17 0.66
C LEU A 59 60.89 -3.56 0.19
N GLU A 60 61.66 -2.99 1.12
CA GLU A 60 62.98 -2.38 0.85
C GLU A 60 64.11 -3.42 0.70
N SER A 61 63.89 -4.68 1.14
CA SER A 61 64.87 -5.76 0.99
C SER A 61 64.97 -6.26 -0.45
N ASN A 62 66.16 -6.68 -0.88
CA ASN A 62 66.40 -7.12 -2.26
C ASN A 62 65.75 -8.48 -2.61
N ASP A 63 65.38 -9.29 -1.61
CA ASP A 63 64.74 -10.61 -1.82
C ASP A 63 63.22 -10.51 -2.07
N SER A 64 62.66 -9.31 -1.98
CA SER A 64 61.22 -9.02 -2.05
C SER A 64 60.54 -9.39 -3.38
N SER A 65 61.29 -9.62 -4.46
CA SER A 65 60.77 -9.88 -5.82
C SER A 65 59.78 -11.05 -5.91
N SER A 66 59.89 -12.04 -5.02
CA SER A 66 59.01 -13.22 -4.98
C SER A 66 57.62 -12.96 -4.37
N HIS A 67 57.48 -11.93 -3.54
CA HIS A 67 56.27 -11.62 -2.76
C HIS A 67 55.87 -10.13 -2.78
N ALA A 68 56.49 -9.32 -3.64
CA ALA A 68 56.24 -7.88 -3.75
C ALA A 68 54.76 -7.55 -3.99
N GLN A 69 54.04 -8.37 -4.77
CA GLN A 69 52.60 -8.18 -5.00
C GLN A 69 51.79 -8.36 -3.71
N GLU A 70 52.01 -9.45 -2.96
CA GLU A 70 51.34 -9.70 -1.68
C GLU A 70 51.71 -8.65 -0.62
N ILE A 71 52.99 -8.29 -0.48
CA ILE A 71 53.46 -7.24 0.46
C ILE A 71 52.82 -5.90 0.11
N MET A 72 52.81 -5.49 -1.16
CA MET A 72 52.21 -4.23 -1.60
C MET A 72 50.68 -4.22 -1.38
N GLN A 73 50.01 -5.35 -1.61
CA GLN A 73 48.57 -5.45 -1.37
C GLN A 73 48.23 -5.37 0.13
N LEU A 74 49.03 -6.00 1.02
CA LEU A 74 48.91 -5.83 2.47
C LEU A 74 49.19 -4.38 2.89
N LEU A 75 50.17 -3.71 2.28
CA LEU A 75 50.50 -2.31 2.55
C LEU A 75 49.33 -1.37 2.20
N THR A 76 48.68 -1.57 1.03
CA THR A 76 47.49 -0.78 0.66
C THR A 76 46.27 -0.98 1.58
N MET A 77 46.25 -2.04 2.40
CA MET A 77 45.19 -2.23 3.40
C MET A 77 45.47 -1.44 4.68
N VAL A 78 46.73 -1.36 5.14
CA VAL A 78 47.08 -0.66 6.40
C VAL A 78 47.31 0.84 6.23
N LEU A 79 47.74 1.31 5.05
CA LEU A 79 48.03 2.74 4.81
C LEU A 79 46.92 3.72 5.26
N PRO A 80 45.61 3.49 5.01
CA PRO A 80 44.54 4.37 5.49
C PRO A 80 44.36 4.43 7.02
N GLU A 81 44.97 3.50 7.74
CA GLU A 81 44.84 3.30 9.19
C GLU A 81 46.16 3.62 9.94
N VAL A 82 47.14 4.22 9.25
CA VAL A 82 48.38 4.78 9.81
C VAL A 82 48.20 6.29 10.00
N HIS A 83 48.62 6.84 11.15
CA HIS A 83 48.55 8.28 11.39
C HIS A 83 49.36 9.09 10.36
N ASP A 84 48.73 10.12 9.77
CA ASP A 84 49.31 11.13 8.89
C ASP A 84 50.72 11.58 9.29
N ALA A 85 50.95 11.86 10.59
CA ALA A 85 52.23 12.32 11.09
C ALA A 85 53.39 11.36 10.76
N VAL A 86 53.14 10.04 10.75
CA VAL A 86 54.11 9.02 10.33
C VAL A 86 54.30 9.04 8.82
N LEU A 87 53.21 9.11 8.06
CA LEU A 87 53.24 9.12 6.59
C LEU A 87 53.91 10.38 6.02
N ARG A 88 53.73 11.53 6.65
CA ARG A 88 54.45 12.79 6.36
C ARG A 88 55.93 12.68 6.71
N THR A 89 56.26 12.18 7.91
CA THR A 89 57.65 12.03 8.38
C THR A 89 58.46 11.02 7.54
N LYS A 90 57.81 10.02 6.93
CA LYS A 90 58.45 9.00 6.08
C LYS A 90 58.15 9.15 4.58
N PHE A 91 57.53 10.26 4.17
CA PHE A 91 57.00 10.47 2.82
C PHE A 91 57.99 10.11 1.71
N ASP A 92 59.19 10.71 1.72
CA ASP A 92 60.15 10.57 0.63
C ASP A 92 60.67 9.13 0.48
N ALA A 93 61.02 8.47 1.59
CA ALA A 93 61.49 7.07 1.56
C ALA A 93 60.41 6.13 1.01
N VAL A 94 59.16 6.28 1.48
CA VAL A 94 58.03 5.46 1.04
C VAL A 94 57.71 5.70 -0.44
N ALA A 95 57.60 6.96 -0.86
CA ALA A 95 57.30 7.32 -2.25
C ALA A 95 58.42 6.87 -3.21
N HIS A 96 59.68 7.00 -2.80
CA HIS A 96 60.83 6.51 -3.58
C HIS A 96 60.81 4.97 -3.71
N ALA A 97 60.48 4.25 -2.64
CA ALA A 97 60.33 2.79 -2.68
C ALA A 97 59.20 2.36 -3.64
N MET A 98 58.03 3.02 -3.59
CA MET A 98 56.93 2.74 -4.53
C MET A 98 57.39 2.91 -5.99
N ILE A 99 58.08 4.00 -6.30
CA ILE A 99 58.52 4.31 -7.67
C ILE A 99 59.64 3.37 -8.14
N ARG A 100 60.62 3.04 -7.29
CA ARG A 100 61.66 2.04 -7.60
C ARG A 100 61.04 0.69 -7.98
N ILE A 101 59.99 0.27 -7.28
CA ILE A 101 59.27 -0.98 -7.56
C ILE A 101 58.50 -0.89 -8.89
N MET A 102 57.85 0.24 -9.15
CA MET A 102 57.14 0.47 -10.41
C MET A 102 58.08 0.45 -11.62
N GLN A 103 59.24 1.10 -11.52
CA GLN A 103 60.28 1.10 -12.55
C GLN A 103 60.96 -0.27 -12.74
N SER A 104 61.05 -1.08 -11.68
CA SER A 104 61.66 -2.41 -11.74
C SER A 104 60.71 -3.49 -12.27
N ASN A 105 59.41 -3.20 -12.39
CA ASN A 105 58.36 -4.18 -12.71
C ASN A 105 57.31 -3.62 -13.70
N GLU A 106 57.76 -2.90 -14.75
CA GLU A 106 56.86 -2.21 -15.68
C GLU A 106 55.86 -3.12 -16.45
N GLU A 107 56.06 -4.44 -16.43
CA GLU A 107 55.17 -5.42 -17.06
C GLU A 107 54.04 -5.91 -16.12
N ASP A 108 54.25 -5.97 -14.79
CA ASP A 108 53.19 -6.44 -13.88
C ASP A 108 52.18 -5.33 -13.55
N ILE A 109 51.11 -5.30 -14.33
CA ILE A 109 49.94 -4.44 -14.17
C ILE A 109 49.31 -4.56 -12.76
N SER A 110 49.46 -5.68 -12.06
CA SER A 110 48.89 -5.92 -10.72
C SER A 110 49.71 -5.24 -9.63
N LEU A 111 51.02 -5.50 -9.60
CA LEU A 111 51.97 -4.80 -8.72
C LEU A 111 51.96 -3.29 -9.01
N LEU A 112 52.07 -2.87 -10.29
CA LEU A 112 52.00 -1.46 -10.68
C LEU A 112 50.76 -0.74 -10.14
N ARG A 113 49.57 -1.35 -10.28
CA ARG A 113 48.32 -0.73 -9.79
C ARG A 113 48.31 -0.61 -8.27
N SER A 114 48.82 -1.61 -7.55
CA SER A 114 48.87 -1.58 -6.09
C SER A 114 49.91 -0.55 -5.58
N SER A 115 51.10 -0.52 -6.17
CA SER A 115 52.14 0.48 -5.88
C SER A 115 51.67 1.91 -6.17
N LEU A 116 50.94 2.12 -7.27
CA LEU A 116 50.36 3.42 -7.59
C LEU A 116 49.30 3.84 -6.57
N VAL A 117 48.45 2.92 -6.10
CA VAL A 117 47.42 3.23 -5.08
C VAL A 117 48.06 3.53 -3.73
N ALA A 118 49.12 2.80 -3.35
CA ALA A 118 49.92 3.10 -2.16
C ALA A 118 50.57 4.49 -2.26
N LEU A 119 51.22 4.81 -3.39
CA LEU A 119 51.78 6.13 -3.67
C LEU A 119 50.70 7.23 -3.60
N GLY A 120 49.51 6.98 -4.16
CA GLY A 120 48.37 7.89 -4.09
C GLY A 120 47.91 8.18 -2.65
N MET A 121 47.78 7.16 -1.81
CA MET A 121 47.44 7.31 -0.38
C MET A 121 48.52 8.09 0.38
N VAL A 122 49.79 7.79 0.15
CA VAL A 122 50.94 8.43 0.81
C VAL A 122 51.10 9.90 0.40
N ILE A 123 50.74 10.23 -0.85
CA ILE A 123 50.65 11.62 -1.34
C ILE A 123 49.40 12.33 -0.77
N GLN A 124 48.24 11.65 -0.69
CA GLN A 124 47.01 12.22 -0.12
C GLN A 124 47.16 12.58 1.37
N ALA A 125 48.00 11.86 2.12
CA ALA A 125 48.29 12.14 3.53
C ALA A 125 49.23 13.35 3.76
N GLN A 126 49.71 14.03 2.71
CA GLN A 126 50.52 15.24 2.85
C GLN A 126 49.66 16.47 3.18
N GLU A 127 50.23 17.43 3.91
CA GLU A 127 49.51 18.65 4.27
C GLU A 127 49.16 19.47 3.00
N PRO A 128 47.88 19.84 2.76
CA PRO A 128 47.47 20.63 1.61
C PRO A 128 47.82 22.11 1.79
N SER A 129 49.11 22.43 1.88
CA SER A 129 49.63 23.79 2.01
C SER A 129 50.73 24.10 0.99
N ALA A 130 50.88 25.38 0.63
CA ALA A 130 51.84 25.80 -0.39
C ALA A 130 53.31 25.57 0.00
N SER A 131 53.60 25.43 1.31
CA SER A 131 54.95 25.10 1.79
C SER A 131 55.39 23.70 1.37
N VAL A 132 54.49 22.71 1.48
CA VAL A 132 54.73 21.30 1.14
C VAL A 132 54.61 21.05 -0.37
N TRP A 133 53.63 21.68 -1.02
CA TRP A 133 53.31 21.41 -2.42
C TRP A 133 54.08 22.24 -3.44
N ASN A 134 54.78 23.30 -3.03
CA ASN A 134 55.80 23.93 -3.89
C ASN A 134 57.15 23.18 -3.83
N HIS A 135 57.32 22.17 -2.96
CA HIS A 135 58.58 21.46 -2.82
C HIS A 135 58.83 20.52 -4.01
N PRO A 136 60.01 20.56 -4.68
CA PRO A 136 60.26 19.80 -5.90
C PRO A 136 60.05 18.28 -5.77
N THR A 137 60.35 17.71 -4.60
CA THR A 137 60.16 16.27 -4.32
C THR A 137 58.68 15.87 -4.38
N THR A 138 57.79 16.64 -3.72
CA THR A 138 56.34 16.38 -3.69
C THR A 138 55.76 16.49 -5.10
N LEU A 139 56.13 17.54 -5.83
CA LEU A 139 55.70 17.76 -7.21
C LEU A 139 56.19 16.66 -8.15
N LYS A 140 57.45 16.21 -8.04
CA LYS A 140 57.99 15.09 -8.83
C LYS A 140 57.13 13.83 -8.68
N TYR A 141 56.72 13.48 -7.46
CA TYR A 141 55.88 12.30 -7.23
C TYR A 141 54.44 12.50 -7.73
N PHE A 142 53.88 13.71 -7.63
CA PHE A 142 52.59 14.04 -8.25
C PHE A 142 52.64 14.01 -9.79
N HIS A 143 53.74 14.47 -10.41
CA HIS A 143 53.93 14.42 -11.86
C HIS A 143 54.03 12.99 -12.41
N VAL A 144 54.53 12.03 -11.61
CA VAL A 144 54.46 10.59 -11.95
C VAL A 144 53.01 10.10 -11.98
N LEU A 145 52.15 10.52 -11.04
CA LEU A 145 50.72 10.20 -11.11
C LEU A 145 50.04 10.83 -12.34
N LEU A 146 50.35 12.09 -12.67
CA LEU A 146 49.83 12.74 -13.89
C LEU A 146 50.26 12.00 -15.17
N ALA A 147 51.54 11.64 -15.30
CA ALA A 147 52.01 10.86 -16.45
C ALA A 147 51.25 9.53 -16.60
N LEU A 148 51.00 8.83 -15.49
CA LEU A 148 50.25 7.57 -15.48
C LEU A 148 48.74 7.76 -15.67
N ALA A 149 48.20 8.97 -15.46
CA ALA A 149 46.83 9.34 -15.84
C ALA A 149 46.63 9.48 -17.36
N ALA A 150 47.71 9.36 -18.16
CA ALA A 150 47.69 9.21 -19.61
C ALA A 150 48.22 7.84 -20.11
N ASP A 151 48.52 6.88 -19.21
CA ASP A 151 49.00 5.54 -19.59
C ASP A 151 47.96 4.82 -20.48
N PRO A 152 48.36 4.12 -21.57
CA PRO A 152 47.41 3.41 -22.43
C PRO A 152 46.62 2.30 -21.71
N ARG A 153 47.19 1.68 -20.66
CA ARG A 153 46.63 0.54 -19.92
C ARG A 153 45.52 1.01 -18.97
N PRO A 154 44.24 0.62 -19.21
CA PRO A 154 43.11 1.23 -18.51
C PRO A 154 43.07 0.94 -17.00
N LYS A 155 43.67 -0.17 -16.54
CA LYS A 155 43.77 -0.50 -15.10
C LYS A 155 44.67 0.45 -14.32
N ILE A 156 45.76 0.92 -14.94
CA ILE A 156 46.71 1.86 -14.35
C ILE A 156 46.15 3.28 -14.46
N ARG A 157 45.73 3.67 -15.67
CA ARG A 157 45.16 4.99 -15.93
C ARG A 157 43.99 5.36 -15.01
N LYS A 158 42.99 4.48 -14.86
CA LYS A 158 41.85 4.75 -13.97
C LYS A 158 42.25 4.81 -12.49
N ALA A 159 43.28 4.08 -12.07
CA ALA A 159 43.80 4.16 -10.70
C ALA A 159 44.58 5.46 -10.46
N ALA A 160 45.37 5.91 -11.44
CA ALA A 160 46.05 7.21 -11.43
C ALA A 160 45.03 8.37 -11.33
N GLN A 161 44.08 8.40 -12.25
CA GLN A 161 42.99 9.39 -12.30
C GLN A 161 42.19 9.42 -10.97
N SER A 162 41.79 8.26 -10.44
CA SER A 162 41.08 8.16 -9.16
C SER A 162 41.93 8.58 -7.96
N SER A 163 43.25 8.42 -8.00
CA SER A 163 44.15 8.87 -6.92
C SER A 163 44.32 10.39 -6.95
N ILE A 164 44.43 10.98 -8.15
CA ILE A 164 44.51 12.44 -8.33
C ILE A 164 43.22 13.12 -7.88
N VAL A 165 42.03 12.58 -8.23
CA VAL A 165 40.74 13.11 -7.75
C VAL A 165 40.70 13.18 -6.22
N LYS A 166 41.11 12.12 -5.52
CA LYS A 166 41.17 12.09 -4.04
C LYS A 166 42.13 13.10 -3.41
N ILE A 167 43.28 13.33 -4.05
CA ILE A 167 44.22 14.38 -3.63
C ILE A 167 43.57 15.76 -3.81
N LEU A 168 42.81 15.95 -4.90
CA LEU A 168 42.13 17.21 -5.18
C LEU A 168 40.89 17.47 -4.34
N GLU A 169 40.19 16.44 -3.87
CA GLU A 169 39.13 16.55 -2.86
C GLU A 169 39.71 17.19 -1.58
N VAL A 170 40.81 16.64 -1.04
CA VAL A 170 41.51 17.19 0.13
C VAL A 170 42.03 18.61 -0.10
N HIS A 171 42.54 18.92 -1.29
CA HIS A 171 42.95 20.28 -1.64
C HIS A 171 41.78 21.26 -1.78
N ALA A 172 40.64 20.84 -2.34
CA ALA A 172 39.46 21.68 -2.49
C ALA A 172 38.86 22.04 -1.13
N ASP A 173 38.74 21.06 -0.24
CA ASP A 173 38.29 21.24 1.16
C ASP A 173 39.22 22.18 1.93
N ALA A 174 40.54 22.04 1.77
CA ALA A 174 41.55 22.93 2.36
C ALA A 174 41.76 24.27 1.60
N HIS A 175 41.03 24.49 0.49
CA HIS A 175 41.15 25.65 -0.41
C HIS A 175 42.58 25.89 -0.97
N CYS A 176 43.35 24.82 -1.19
CA CYS A 176 44.74 24.86 -1.62
C CYS A 176 44.90 24.69 -3.16
N ASP A 177 44.81 25.80 -3.87
CA ASP A 177 44.82 25.88 -5.35
C ASP A 177 46.15 25.47 -6.04
N THR A 178 47.19 25.05 -5.30
CA THR A 178 48.58 24.86 -5.79
C THR A 178 48.74 23.88 -6.95
N LEU A 179 47.96 22.78 -6.97
CA LEU A 179 48.03 21.76 -8.00
C LEU A 179 47.31 22.14 -9.31
N SER A 180 46.52 23.21 -9.30
CA SER A 180 45.63 23.55 -10.42
C SER A 180 46.36 23.88 -11.72
N THR A 181 47.50 24.56 -11.64
CA THR A 181 48.34 24.92 -12.81
C THR A 181 49.05 23.71 -13.42
N HIS A 182 49.43 22.72 -12.60
CA HIS A 182 50.01 21.45 -13.07
C HIS A 182 48.98 20.60 -13.81
N ILE A 183 47.71 20.64 -13.39
CA ILE A 183 46.61 19.96 -14.08
C ILE A 183 46.22 20.70 -15.36
N ALA A 184 46.16 22.03 -15.32
CA ALA A 184 45.90 22.87 -16.49
C ALA A 184 46.93 22.59 -17.60
N SER A 185 48.22 22.74 -17.29
CA SER A 185 49.31 22.50 -18.26
C SER A 185 49.37 21.04 -18.73
N PHE A 186 49.08 20.05 -17.88
CA PHE A 186 48.95 18.66 -18.32
C PHE A 186 47.82 18.46 -19.35
N ALA A 187 46.64 19.03 -19.09
CA ALA A 187 45.50 18.96 -19.99
C ALA A 187 45.75 19.71 -21.31
N GLU A 188 46.27 20.95 -21.24
CA GLU A 188 46.64 21.77 -22.39
C GLU A 188 47.68 21.09 -23.29
N ASN A 189 48.73 20.51 -22.71
CA ASN A 189 49.74 19.76 -23.47
C ASN A 189 49.15 18.57 -24.22
N ILE A 190 48.26 17.79 -23.57
CA ILE A 190 47.59 16.66 -24.22
C ILE A 190 46.66 17.16 -25.33
N LEU A 191 45.82 18.17 -25.08
CA LEU A 191 44.95 18.79 -26.09
C LEU A 191 45.75 19.27 -27.31
N ALA A 192 46.81 20.06 -27.09
CA ALA A 192 47.66 20.58 -28.16
C ALA A 192 48.35 19.46 -28.96
N SER A 193 48.84 18.40 -28.30
CA SER A 193 49.52 17.29 -28.96
C SER A 193 48.60 16.39 -29.82
N ALA A 194 47.31 16.29 -29.44
CA ALA A 194 46.45 15.22 -29.91
C ALA A 194 45.51 15.59 -31.07
N VAL A 195 45.26 16.89 -31.29
CA VAL A 195 44.34 17.45 -32.32
C VAL A 195 44.59 16.90 -33.74
N ALA A 196 45.81 16.44 -34.06
CA ALA A 196 46.15 15.93 -35.39
C ALA A 196 46.25 14.40 -35.51
N LYS A 197 46.40 13.61 -34.42
CA LYS A 197 46.82 12.19 -34.52
C LYS A 197 46.27 11.21 -33.47
N ASP A 198 45.80 11.63 -32.29
CA ASP A 198 45.43 10.67 -31.21
C ASP A 198 44.15 11.06 -30.47
N GLN A 199 43.01 10.81 -31.14
CA GLN A 199 41.67 11.05 -30.61
C GLN A 199 41.38 10.23 -29.33
N THR A 200 42.02 9.07 -29.19
CA THR A 200 41.85 8.18 -28.03
C THR A 200 42.38 8.82 -26.75
N LYS A 201 43.52 9.53 -26.81
CA LYS A 201 44.02 10.31 -25.67
C LYS A 201 43.11 11.49 -25.33
N VAL A 202 42.55 12.21 -26.32
CA VAL A 202 41.60 13.31 -26.05
C VAL A 202 40.38 12.80 -25.29
N LEU A 203 39.74 11.74 -25.77
CA LEU A 203 38.55 11.18 -25.12
C LEU A 203 38.83 10.72 -23.67
N GLN A 204 40.02 10.15 -23.42
CA GLN A 204 40.45 9.75 -22.08
C GLN A 204 40.76 10.95 -21.16
N LEU A 205 41.26 12.05 -21.71
CA LEU A 205 41.47 13.31 -20.98
C LEU A 205 40.13 13.98 -20.63
N VAL A 206 39.19 14.09 -21.58
CA VAL A 206 37.89 14.76 -21.33
C VAL A 206 37.11 14.03 -20.23
N GLY A 207 37.10 12.69 -20.23
CA GLY A 207 36.50 11.90 -19.16
C GLY A 207 37.17 12.07 -17.80
N PHE A 208 38.48 12.38 -17.75
CA PHE A 208 39.19 12.73 -16.51
C PHE A 208 38.87 14.16 -16.06
N LEU A 209 38.86 15.13 -16.99
CA LEU A 209 38.52 16.52 -16.73
C LEU A 209 37.10 16.66 -16.15
N GLY A 210 36.12 15.89 -16.63
CA GLY A 210 34.77 15.86 -16.05
C GLY A 210 34.74 15.52 -14.55
N SER A 211 35.69 14.70 -14.06
CA SER A 211 35.84 14.38 -12.63
C SER A 211 36.69 15.36 -11.83
N VAL A 212 37.46 16.22 -12.49
CA VAL A 212 38.47 17.10 -11.86
C VAL A 212 38.07 18.58 -11.87
N LEU A 213 37.45 19.05 -12.95
CA LEU A 213 36.99 20.45 -13.08
C LEU A 213 36.09 20.94 -11.91
N PRO A 214 35.22 20.12 -11.27
CA PRO A 214 34.45 20.56 -10.10
C PRO A 214 35.28 20.89 -8.85
N LEU A 215 36.56 20.49 -8.82
CA LEU A 215 37.49 20.62 -7.70
C LEU A 215 38.54 21.74 -7.91
N LEU A 216 38.55 22.40 -9.08
CA LEU A 216 39.57 23.39 -9.45
C LEU A 216 39.15 24.85 -9.21
N PRO A 217 40.10 25.78 -9.02
CA PRO A 217 39.83 27.21 -8.93
C PRO A 217 39.28 27.79 -10.23
N GLY A 218 38.37 28.76 -10.12
CA GLY A 218 37.56 29.27 -11.22
C GLY A 218 38.34 29.77 -12.44
N LYS A 219 39.52 30.37 -12.25
CA LYS A 219 40.39 30.80 -13.36
C LYS A 219 40.81 29.63 -14.26
N VAL A 220 41.17 28.50 -13.65
CA VAL A 220 41.56 27.27 -14.37
C VAL A 220 40.34 26.57 -14.96
N VAL A 221 39.22 26.53 -14.22
CA VAL A 221 37.96 25.97 -14.73
C VAL A 221 37.49 26.72 -15.99
N THR A 222 37.47 28.07 -15.97
CA THR A 222 37.09 28.86 -17.15
C THR A 222 37.99 28.57 -18.35
N SER A 223 39.31 28.60 -18.16
CA SER A 223 40.28 28.35 -19.25
C SER A 223 40.15 26.94 -19.86
N LEU A 224 40.01 25.91 -19.02
CA LEU A 224 39.81 24.54 -19.50
C LEU A 224 38.42 24.34 -20.11
N THR A 225 37.37 25.01 -19.60
CA THR A 225 36.04 25.00 -20.22
C THR A 225 36.07 25.65 -21.62
N GLU A 226 36.76 26.78 -21.80
CA GLU A 226 36.97 27.38 -23.13
C GLU A 226 37.76 26.47 -24.09
N ALA A 227 38.71 25.68 -23.58
CA ALA A 227 39.42 24.68 -24.37
C ALA A 227 38.49 23.52 -24.77
N LEU A 228 37.63 23.05 -23.86
CA LEU A 228 36.64 22.00 -24.13
C LEU A 228 35.51 22.46 -25.07
N LEU A 229 35.08 23.73 -25.01
CA LEU A 229 34.03 24.26 -25.90
C LEU A 229 34.43 24.17 -27.38
N LYS A 230 35.74 24.30 -27.68
CA LYS A 230 36.29 24.12 -29.03
C LYS A 230 36.19 22.67 -29.53
N LEU A 231 36.10 21.68 -28.64
CA LEU A 231 35.90 20.27 -29.02
C LEU A 231 34.47 19.99 -29.50
N LEU A 232 33.47 20.71 -29.00
CA LEU A 232 32.08 20.60 -29.47
C LEU A 232 31.91 21.04 -30.94
N GLN A 233 32.82 21.87 -31.45
CA GLN A 233 32.83 22.31 -32.85
C GLN A 233 33.48 21.29 -33.80
N THR A 234 34.01 20.18 -33.27
CA THR A 234 34.55 19.09 -34.10
C THR A 234 33.45 18.16 -34.58
N ASN A 235 33.56 17.66 -35.81
CA ASN A 235 32.56 16.77 -36.43
C ASN A 235 32.65 15.32 -35.93
N GLN A 236 32.81 15.13 -34.61
CA GLN A 236 33.09 13.84 -33.95
C GLN A 236 32.08 13.56 -32.83
N LYS A 237 31.01 12.83 -33.17
CA LYS A 237 29.86 12.57 -32.26
C LYS A 237 30.28 12.03 -30.88
N THR A 238 31.20 11.07 -30.83
CA THR A 238 31.66 10.48 -29.55
C THR A 238 32.45 11.47 -28.69
N LEU A 239 33.27 12.34 -29.31
CA LEU A 239 34.03 13.36 -28.58
C LEU A 239 33.09 14.45 -28.06
N ALA A 240 32.13 14.90 -28.88
CA ALA A 240 31.11 15.84 -28.47
C ALA A 240 30.27 15.30 -27.29
N LEU A 241 29.86 14.01 -27.34
CA LEU A 241 29.09 13.37 -26.27
C LEU A 241 29.86 13.36 -24.93
N VAL A 242 31.11 12.87 -24.91
CA VAL A 242 31.94 12.84 -23.69
C VAL A 242 32.28 14.25 -23.19
N THR A 243 32.35 15.24 -24.09
CA THR A 243 32.52 16.65 -23.71
C THR A 243 31.26 17.24 -23.06
N LEU A 244 30.06 16.87 -23.52
CA LEU A 244 28.80 17.21 -22.86
C LEU A 244 28.66 16.50 -21.50
N GLU A 245 29.09 15.25 -21.37
CA GLU A 245 29.12 14.54 -20.07
C GLU A 245 30.05 15.25 -19.06
N ALA A 246 31.21 15.74 -19.52
CA ALA A 246 32.09 16.56 -18.69
C ALA A 246 31.45 17.90 -18.30
N PHE A 247 30.73 18.57 -19.21
CA PHE A 247 30.03 19.82 -18.87
C PHE A 247 28.83 19.62 -17.94
N ASP A 248 28.07 18.53 -18.08
CA ASP A 248 27.03 18.19 -17.10
C ASP A 248 27.64 18.00 -15.72
N ALA A 249 28.70 17.22 -15.56
CA ALA A 249 29.36 17.00 -14.27
C ALA A 249 29.81 18.32 -13.58
N VAL A 250 30.33 19.29 -14.34
CA VAL A 250 30.72 20.61 -13.80
C VAL A 250 29.49 21.45 -13.45
N VAL A 251 28.49 21.55 -14.34
CA VAL A 251 27.30 22.38 -14.10
C VAL A 251 26.41 21.79 -12.99
N VAL A 252 26.36 20.46 -12.85
CA VAL A 252 25.70 19.72 -11.75
C VAL A 252 26.29 20.08 -10.39
N SER A 253 27.61 20.16 -10.26
CA SER A 253 28.23 20.31 -8.94
C SER A 253 28.10 21.75 -8.42
N PRO A 254 27.47 21.99 -7.25
CA PRO A 254 27.40 23.32 -6.65
C PRO A 254 28.79 23.83 -6.21
N SER A 255 29.77 22.94 -6.01
CA SER A 255 31.15 23.32 -5.66
C SER A 255 31.93 23.98 -6.80
N SER A 256 31.51 23.79 -8.06
CA SER A 256 32.31 24.19 -9.21
C SER A 256 32.38 25.72 -9.33
N ARG A 257 33.58 26.28 -9.25
CA ARG A 257 33.84 27.74 -9.25
C ARG A 257 33.71 28.41 -10.64
N LEU A 258 32.69 28.04 -11.43
CA LEU A 258 32.41 28.62 -12.74
C LEU A 258 32.06 30.13 -12.63
N SER A 259 32.62 30.97 -13.50
CA SER A 259 32.20 32.37 -13.61
C SER A 259 30.88 32.51 -14.38
N ALA A 260 30.16 33.61 -14.16
CA ALA A 260 28.93 33.93 -14.90
C ALA A 260 29.17 34.07 -16.41
N GLU A 261 30.33 34.62 -16.81
CA GLU A 261 30.76 34.72 -18.21
C GLU A 261 30.96 33.32 -18.81
N CYS A 262 31.60 32.42 -18.07
CA CYS A 262 31.84 31.04 -18.50
C CYS A 262 30.52 30.25 -18.64
N LEU A 263 29.61 30.37 -17.65
CA LEU A 263 28.25 29.83 -17.72
C LEU A 263 27.46 30.40 -18.92
N THR A 264 27.55 31.70 -19.17
CA THR A 264 26.89 32.37 -20.30
C THR A 264 27.44 31.90 -21.66
N SER A 265 28.76 31.72 -21.75
CA SER A 265 29.45 31.19 -22.95
C SER A 265 29.09 29.74 -23.24
N LEU A 266 29.11 28.88 -22.21
CA LEU A 266 28.67 27.49 -22.27
C LEU A 266 27.20 27.38 -22.69
N LEU A 267 26.31 28.12 -22.01
CA LEU A 267 24.88 28.16 -22.32
C LEU A 267 24.62 28.64 -23.76
N THR A 268 25.31 29.70 -24.21
CA THR A 268 25.15 30.24 -25.57
C THR A 268 25.66 29.28 -26.65
N THR A 269 26.75 28.55 -26.37
CA THR A 269 27.31 27.54 -27.28
C THR A 269 26.41 26.32 -27.36
N VAL A 270 25.92 25.81 -26.23
CA VAL A 270 24.96 24.68 -26.17
C VAL A 270 23.64 25.04 -26.86
N LEU A 271 23.15 26.29 -26.71
CA LEU A 271 22.01 26.85 -27.45
C LEU A 271 22.30 27.18 -28.93
N SER A 272 23.49 26.82 -29.46
CA SER A 272 23.84 26.93 -30.88
C SER A 272 24.11 25.57 -31.55
N LEU A 273 24.05 24.47 -30.78
CA LEU A 273 24.07 23.12 -31.32
C LEU A 273 22.67 22.74 -31.83
N ASP A 274 22.62 21.95 -32.91
CA ASP A 274 21.35 21.41 -33.41
C ASP A 274 20.63 20.57 -32.34
N SER A 275 19.34 20.83 -32.12
CA SER A 275 18.52 20.06 -31.19
C SER A 275 18.24 18.66 -31.75
N ASN A 276 19.19 17.74 -31.55
CA ASN A 276 19.12 16.34 -31.99
C ASN A 276 18.13 15.54 -31.13
N ILE A 277 16.83 15.80 -31.34
CA ILE A 277 15.70 15.18 -30.63
C ILE A 277 15.56 13.65 -30.84
N HIS A 278 16.33 13.07 -31.76
CA HIS A 278 16.32 11.63 -32.05
C HIS A 278 17.28 10.83 -31.16
N ASP A 279 18.39 11.43 -30.73
CA ASP A 279 19.36 10.81 -29.82
C ASP A 279 18.96 11.08 -28.36
N GLN A 280 18.53 10.03 -27.66
CA GLN A 280 18.01 10.17 -26.30
C GLN A 280 19.09 10.65 -25.30
N GLN A 281 20.35 10.20 -25.43
CA GLN A 281 21.41 10.54 -24.48
C GLN A 281 21.91 11.96 -24.73
N HIS A 282 22.12 12.32 -26.00
CA HIS A 282 22.53 13.65 -26.38
C HIS A 282 21.48 14.71 -26.01
N ALA A 283 20.20 14.47 -26.31
CA ALA A 283 19.10 15.38 -25.94
C ALA A 283 19.00 15.59 -24.43
N ILE A 284 19.12 14.52 -23.62
CA ILE A 284 19.10 14.60 -22.16
C ILE A 284 20.24 15.46 -21.62
N LEU A 285 21.47 15.31 -22.15
CA LEU A 285 22.63 16.12 -21.75
C LEU A 285 22.45 17.61 -22.13
N LEU A 286 21.96 17.90 -23.34
CA LEU A 286 21.71 19.29 -23.76
C LEU A 286 20.66 19.97 -22.86
N ILE A 287 19.56 19.28 -22.53
CA ILE A 287 18.54 19.78 -21.58
C ILE A 287 19.16 20.02 -20.20
N GLN A 288 19.96 19.07 -19.70
CA GLN A 288 20.62 19.18 -18.39
C GLN A 288 21.54 20.39 -18.29
N ILE A 289 22.46 20.55 -19.23
CA ILE A 289 23.41 21.66 -19.21
C ILE A 289 22.66 22.98 -19.36
N THR A 290 21.71 23.08 -20.31
CA THR A 290 20.98 24.32 -20.58
C THR A 290 20.17 24.80 -19.37
N CYS A 291 19.34 23.92 -18.79
CA CYS A 291 18.46 24.30 -17.68
C CYS A 291 19.23 24.62 -16.39
N ARG A 292 20.24 23.79 -16.06
CA ARG A 292 21.05 23.99 -14.84
C ARG A 292 21.97 25.20 -14.97
N ALA A 293 22.54 25.46 -16.15
CA ALA A 293 23.37 26.65 -16.37
C ALA A 293 22.55 27.94 -16.27
N LEU A 294 21.31 27.95 -16.79
CA LEU A 294 20.41 29.09 -16.63
C LEU A 294 20.06 29.32 -15.15
N ALA A 295 19.69 28.27 -14.42
CA ALA A 295 19.38 28.36 -12.98
C ALA A 295 20.57 28.89 -12.15
N ARG A 296 21.81 28.54 -12.51
CA ARG A 296 23.04 29.03 -11.87
C ARG A 296 23.46 30.45 -12.27
N LEU A 297 22.74 31.12 -13.18
CA LEU A 297 22.96 32.52 -13.55
C LEU A 297 22.00 33.49 -12.82
N GLU A 298 21.06 33.01 -12.00
CA GLU A 298 20.28 33.87 -11.13
C GLU A 298 21.19 34.55 -10.06
N PRO A 299 21.01 35.85 -9.72
CA PRO A 299 19.97 36.80 -10.14
C PRO A 299 20.44 37.80 -11.21
N LEU A 300 21.37 37.42 -12.10
CA LEU A 300 21.96 38.34 -13.07
C LEU A 300 20.96 38.83 -14.12
N GLN A 301 21.13 40.06 -14.59
CA GLN A 301 20.23 40.67 -15.59
C GLN A 301 20.23 39.89 -16.92
N SER A 302 21.40 39.37 -17.34
CA SER A 302 21.59 38.55 -18.54
C SER A 302 20.65 37.34 -18.60
N THR A 303 20.30 36.77 -17.45
CA THR A 303 19.39 35.63 -17.30
C THR A 303 17.98 35.95 -17.83
N ARG A 304 17.54 37.22 -17.74
CA ARG A 304 16.23 37.68 -18.24
C ARG A 304 16.15 37.81 -19.76
N GLU A 305 17.30 37.90 -20.45
CA GLU A 305 17.39 37.90 -21.91
C GLU A 305 17.54 36.47 -22.46
N LEU A 306 18.30 35.63 -21.76
CA LEU A 306 18.52 34.23 -22.14
C LEU A 306 17.33 33.31 -21.84
N LEU A 307 16.56 33.59 -20.77
CA LEU A 307 15.42 32.77 -20.35
C LEU A 307 14.41 32.49 -21.49
N PRO A 308 13.88 33.48 -22.25
CA PRO A 308 12.98 33.19 -23.37
C PRO A 308 13.62 32.30 -24.45
N ARG A 309 14.92 32.48 -24.75
CA ARG A 309 15.65 31.66 -25.74
C ARG A 309 15.80 30.22 -25.23
N VAL A 310 16.08 30.03 -23.94
CA VAL A 310 16.11 28.70 -23.31
C VAL A 310 14.74 28.04 -23.35
N VAL A 311 13.66 28.73 -22.96
CA VAL A 311 12.30 28.15 -22.96
C VAL A 311 11.90 27.70 -24.38
N VAL A 312 12.09 28.54 -25.40
CA VAL A 312 11.82 28.18 -26.80
C VAL A 312 12.66 26.97 -27.25
N ALA A 313 13.94 26.91 -26.88
CA ALA A 313 14.80 25.77 -27.19
C ALA A 313 14.41 24.49 -26.42
N MET A 314 13.88 24.60 -25.21
CA MET A 314 13.35 23.45 -24.44
C MET A 314 12.01 22.96 -25.00
N CYS A 315 11.19 23.84 -25.58
CA CYS A 315 9.93 23.46 -26.20
C CYS A 315 10.10 22.44 -27.35
N THR A 316 11.16 22.54 -28.18
CA THR A 316 11.38 21.61 -29.30
C THR A 316 11.69 20.18 -28.84
N TYR A 317 12.25 19.98 -27.64
CA TYR A 317 12.50 18.64 -27.09
C TYR A 317 11.21 17.88 -26.75
N PHE A 318 10.07 18.56 -26.64
CA PHE A 318 8.75 17.92 -26.56
C PHE A 318 8.25 17.34 -27.90
N GLU A 319 9.05 17.40 -28.97
CA GLU A 319 8.80 16.72 -30.26
C GLU A 319 9.59 15.41 -30.41
N SER A 320 10.39 15.04 -29.41
CA SER A 320 11.12 13.77 -29.41
C SER A 320 10.17 12.58 -29.40
N GLN A 321 10.55 11.48 -30.06
CA GLN A 321 9.80 10.22 -29.96
C GLN A 321 10.01 9.53 -28.58
N HIS A 322 10.97 10.00 -27.78
CA HIS A 322 11.36 9.37 -26.52
C HIS A 322 10.70 10.03 -25.31
N THR A 323 9.78 9.34 -24.64
CA THR A 323 9.11 9.82 -23.42
C THR A 323 10.09 10.15 -22.27
N GLN A 324 11.31 9.62 -22.29
CA GLN A 324 12.36 9.98 -21.33
C GLN A 324 12.85 11.42 -21.52
N VAL A 325 12.97 11.88 -22.76
CA VAL A 325 13.37 13.26 -23.11
C VAL A 325 12.29 14.24 -22.64
N HIS A 326 11.01 13.94 -22.88
CA HIS A 326 9.89 14.78 -22.41
C HIS A 326 9.86 14.94 -20.88
N ARG A 327 10.05 13.85 -20.15
CA ARG A 327 10.08 13.89 -18.68
C ARG A 327 11.28 14.67 -18.16
N LYS A 328 12.46 14.49 -18.76
CA LYS A 328 13.67 15.21 -18.34
C LYS A 328 13.61 16.70 -18.69
N CYS A 329 13.01 17.05 -19.83
CA CYS A 329 12.68 18.42 -20.19
C CYS A 329 11.73 19.05 -19.16
N ALA A 330 10.58 18.43 -18.90
CA ALA A 330 9.61 18.92 -17.92
C ALA A 330 10.19 19.07 -16.51
N GLU A 331 10.98 18.10 -16.03
CA GLU A 331 11.63 18.14 -14.71
C GLU A 331 12.59 19.35 -14.57
N LEU A 332 13.45 19.57 -15.56
CA LEU A 332 14.53 20.56 -15.46
C LEU A 332 14.10 21.96 -15.90
N LEU A 333 13.19 22.06 -16.87
CA LEU A 333 12.55 23.32 -17.25
C LEU A 333 11.72 23.86 -16.08
N ASN A 334 11.06 23.00 -15.29
CA ASN A 334 10.41 23.41 -14.05
C ASN A 334 11.40 24.06 -13.08
N VAL A 335 12.55 23.42 -12.81
CA VAL A 335 13.58 23.97 -11.90
C VAL A 335 14.13 25.30 -12.43
N ALA A 336 14.42 25.39 -13.73
CA ALA A 336 14.95 26.62 -14.34
C ALA A 336 13.92 27.77 -14.35
N LEU A 337 12.62 27.48 -14.41
CA LEU A 337 11.56 28.48 -14.32
C LEU A 337 11.30 28.91 -12.86
N GLN A 338 11.23 27.98 -11.91
CA GLN A 338 11.03 28.27 -10.49
C GLN A 338 12.17 29.12 -9.89
N ALA A 339 13.39 28.99 -10.45
CA ALA A 339 14.48 29.93 -10.23
C ALA A 339 14.27 31.24 -11.02
N CYS A 340 14.44 31.21 -12.34
CA CYS A 340 14.71 32.43 -13.11
C CYS A 340 13.49 33.24 -13.56
N LEU A 341 12.26 32.74 -13.41
CA LEU A 341 11.04 33.44 -13.86
C LEU A 341 10.37 34.17 -12.69
N THR A 342 10.53 35.50 -12.65
CA THR A 342 9.68 36.39 -11.85
C THR A 342 8.48 36.84 -12.68
N LEU A 343 7.26 36.54 -12.26
CA LEU A 343 6.04 36.97 -12.97
C LEU A 343 5.87 38.50 -12.91
N GLY A 344 5.30 39.08 -13.98
CA GLY A 344 5.11 40.52 -14.13
C GLY A 344 4.98 40.96 -15.60
N PRO A 345 4.74 42.26 -15.87
CA PRO A 345 4.39 42.78 -17.19
C PRO A 345 5.57 42.88 -18.19
N HIS A 346 6.69 42.21 -17.94
CA HIS A 346 7.90 42.33 -18.77
C HIS A 346 7.78 41.51 -20.07
N PRO A 347 8.22 42.02 -21.24
CA PRO A 347 8.08 41.30 -22.52
C PRO A 347 8.79 39.93 -22.55
N SER A 348 9.89 39.73 -21.80
CA SER A 348 10.49 38.40 -21.64
C SER A 348 9.54 37.40 -20.98
N VAL A 349 8.78 37.83 -19.96
CA VAL A 349 7.82 36.98 -19.23
C VAL A 349 6.66 36.60 -20.15
N GLN A 350 6.13 37.57 -20.90
CA GLN A 350 5.08 37.31 -21.90
C GLN A 350 5.54 36.32 -22.97
N ARG A 351 6.78 36.43 -23.48
CA ARG A 351 7.35 35.45 -24.42
C ARG A 351 7.50 34.05 -23.83
N VAL A 352 7.85 33.94 -22.55
CA VAL A 352 7.92 32.64 -21.84
C VAL A 352 6.53 32.02 -21.71
N LEU A 353 5.54 32.78 -21.24
CA LEU A 353 4.16 32.32 -21.07
C LEU A 353 3.54 31.89 -22.41
N PHE A 354 3.72 32.68 -23.47
CA PHE A 354 3.30 32.32 -24.83
C PHE A 354 3.99 31.04 -25.35
N SER A 355 5.26 30.83 -25.01
CA SER A 355 6.00 29.61 -25.38
C SER A 355 5.50 28.37 -24.62
N LEU A 356 5.06 28.53 -23.37
CA LEU A 356 4.44 27.48 -22.56
C LEU A 356 3.00 27.17 -23.04
N GLU A 357 2.23 28.18 -23.44
CA GLU A 357 0.92 28.00 -24.05
C GLU A 357 1.00 27.29 -25.41
N GLY A 358 2.04 27.58 -26.20
CA GLY A 358 2.32 26.88 -27.46
C GLY A 358 2.49 25.36 -27.32
N LEU A 359 2.88 24.87 -26.13
CA LEU A 359 2.96 23.43 -25.83
C LEU A 359 1.59 22.74 -25.71
N LEU A 360 0.50 23.52 -25.61
CA LEU A 360 -0.88 22.99 -25.63
C LEU A 360 -1.39 22.70 -27.05
N THR A 361 -0.64 23.07 -28.10
CA THR A 361 -1.02 22.74 -29.48
C THR A 361 -0.91 21.24 -29.78
N LEU A 362 -1.72 20.75 -30.74
CA LEU A 362 -1.77 19.33 -31.13
C LEU A 362 -0.42 18.75 -31.60
N ARG A 363 0.55 19.59 -32.02
CA ARG A 363 1.93 19.19 -32.32
C ARG A 363 2.57 18.40 -31.15
N TYR A 364 2.31 18.84 -29.92
CA TYR A 364 2.90 18.26 -28.71
C TYR A 364 1.95 17.28 -27.99
N GLN A 365 0.85 16.86 -28.63
CA GLN A 365 -0.18 15.96 -28.06
C GLN A 365 0.42 14.68 -27.43
N HIS A 366 1.42 14.11 -28.09
CA HIS A 366 2.15 12.91 -27.64
C HIS A 366 3.00 13.14 -26.38
N ALA A 367 3.38 14.39 -26.09
CA ALA A 367 4.16 14.81 -24.94
C ALA A 367 3.32 15.43 -23.80
N TRP A 368 2.01 15.67 -24.01
CA TRP A 368 1.11 16.34 -23.05
C TRP A 368 1.17 15.78 -21.63
N SER A 369 1.35 14.46 -21.47
CA SER A 369 1.51 13.82 -20.15
C SER A 369 2.65 14.40 -19.29
N SER A 370 3.72 14.92 -19.93
CA SER A 370 4.83 15.61 -19.25
C SER A 370 4.62 17.12 -19.19
N ILE A 371 4.02 17.73 -20.21
CA ILE A 371 3.71 19.17 -20.28
C ILE A 371 2.69 19.57 -19.20
N PHE A 372 1.60 18.82 -19.01
CA PHE A 372 0.67 19.10 -17.91
C PHE A 372 1.28 18.83 -16.53
N SER A 373 2.30 17.97 -16.42
CA SER A 373 3.06 17.80 -15.17
C SER A 373 3.94 19.02 -14.88
N LEU A 374 4.57 19.60 -15.91
CA LEU A 374 5.31 20.87 -15.84
C LEU A 374 4.37 22.02 -15.44
N LEU A 375 3.28 22.25 -16.18
CA LEU A 375 2.33 23.33 -15.91
C LEU A 375 1.68 23.22 -14.51
N THR A 376 1.34 22.00 -14.07
CA THR A 376 0.85 21.74 -12.70
C THR A 376 1.87 22.19 -11.64
N SER A 377 3.15 21.91 -11.86
CA SER A 377 4.23 22.21 -10.92
C SER A 377 4.58 23.71 -10.88
N ILE A 378 4.49 24.40 -12.03
CA ILE A 378 4.72 25.85 -12.10
C ILE A 378 3.56 26.63 -11.43
N VAL A 379 2.31 26.30 -11.77
CA VAL A 379 1.14 27.00 -11.19
C VAL A 379 1.04 26.74 -9.69
N GLY A 380 1.34 25.52 -9.23
CA GLY A 380 1.42 25.21 -7.80
C GLY A 380 2.57 25.90 -7.04
N PHE A 381 3.59 26.41 -7.74
CA PHE A 381 4.69 27.17 -7.13
C PHE A 381 4.37 28.66 -6.97
N TYR A 382 3.73 29.28 -7.97
CA TYR A 382 3.36 30.70 -7.86
C TYR A 382 2.09 30.94 -7.03
N GLY A 383 1.25 29.91 -6.83
CA GLY A 383 0.02 30.01 -6.05
C GLY A 383 -0.93 31.03 -6.67
N GLU A 384 -1.43 31.95 -5.83
CA GLU A 384 -2.32 33.05 -6.25
C GLU A 384 -1.70 33.94 -7.33
N ASN A 385 -0.37 34.14 -7.30
CA ASN A 385 0.35 34.96 -8.30
C ASN A 385 0.36 34.35 -9.71
N ALA A 386 -0.10 33.11 -9.89
CA ALA A 386 -0.31 32.54 -11.22
C ALA A 386 -1.45 33.25 -11.96
N HIS A 387 -2.40 33.88 -11.26
CA HIS A 387 -3.37 34.80 -11.85
C HIS A 387 -2.81 36.23 -11.88
N PRO A 388 -2.95 37.00 -12.99
CA PRO A 388 -3.56 36.66 -14.26
C PRO A 388 -2.61 36.02 -15.30
N ALA A 389 -1.36 35.73 -14.91
CA ALA A 389 -0.30 35.31 -15.84
C ALA A 389 -0.57 34.00 -16.59
N PHE A 390 -1.37 33.08 -16.02
CA PHE A 390 -1.71 31.77 -16.60
C PHE A 390 -3.16 31.68 -17.12
N ASP A 391 -3.92 32.78 -17.13
CA ASP A 391 -5.35 32.78 -17.46
C ASP A 391 -5.65 32.28 -18.89
N SER A 392 -4.77 32.55 -19.85
CA SER A 392 -4.87 32.01 -21.21
C SER A 392 -4.64 30.50 -21.23
N ILE A 393 -3.62 30.01 -20.52
CA ILE A 393 -3.30 28.58 -20.38
C ILE A 393 -4.45 27.81 -19.70
N PHE A 394 -5.16 28.42 -18.73
CA PHE A 394 -6.38 27.84 -18.15
C PHE A 394 -7.51 27.75 -19.18
N SER A 395 -7.78 28.86 -19.89
CA SER A 395 -8.83 28.95 -20.91
C SER A 395 -8.61 27.97 -22.06
N THR A 396 -7.41 28.00 -22.66
CA THR A 396 -6.95 27.08 -23.73
C THR A 396 -7.04 25.62 -23.30
N THR A 397 -6.81 25.28 -22.02
CA THR A 397 -7.01 23.89 -21.53
C THR A 397 -8.49 23.49 -21.52
N VAL A 398 -9.41 24.40 -21.21
CA VAL A 398 -10.86 24.13 -21.20
C VAL A 398 -11.39 23.98 -22.63
N ASP A 399 -10.94 24.83 -23.54
CA ASP A 399 -11.32 24.75 -24.95
C ASP A 399 -10.76 23.47 -25.60
N LEU A 400 -9.54 23.04 -25.24
CA LEU A 400 -9.00 21.74 -25.63
C LEU A 400 -9.78 20.55 -25.05
N TYR A 401 -10.31 20.65 -23.82
CA TYR A 401 -11.19 19.63 -23.26
C TYR A 401 -12.49 19.54 -24.06
N ALA A 402 -13.12 20.67 -24.39
CA ALA A 402 -14.34 20.71 -25.20
C ALA A 402 -14.11 20.14 -26.61
N ALA A 403 -12.98 20.48 -27.23
CA ALA A 403 -12.61 19.98 -28.55
C ALA A 403 -12.28 18.47 -28.59
N MET A 404 -12.03 17.81 -27.44
CA MET A 404 -11.59 16.41 -27.39
C MET A 404 -12.45 15.44 -28.21
N ASP A 405 -13.76 15.61 -28.16
CA ASP A 405 -14.70 14.67 -28.80
C ASP A 405 -14.65 14.76 -30.34
N SER A 406 -13.95 15.77 -30.89
CA SER A 406 -13.62 15.90 -32.31
C SER A 406 -12.21 15.42 -32.71
N MET A 407 -11.33 15.12 -31.74
CA MET A 407 -9.91 14.79 -32.01
C MET A 407 -9.73 13.32 -32.42
N PRO A 408 -9.16 13.00 -33.59
CA PRO A 408 -8.99 11.61 -34.07
C PRO A 408 -8.10 10.68 -33.23
N GLN A 409 -7.40 11.21 -32.23
CA GLN A 409 -6.52 10.45 -31.31
C GLN A 409 -6.81 10.74 -29.83
N ALA A 410 -8.03 11.22 -29.52
CA ALA A 410 -8.49 11.37 -28.14
C ALA A 410 -8.48 10.02 -27.39
N HIS A 411 -8.04 10.04 -26.14
CA HIS A 411 -8.07 8.87 -25.25
C HIS A 411 -8.26 9.31 -23.80
N ASP A 412 -8.82 8.42 -22.97
CA ASP A 412 -9.31 8.76 -21.61
C ASP A 412 -8.26 9.34 -20.66
N ASP A 413 -6.96 9.07 -20.87
CA ASP A 413 -5.90 9.65 -20.04
C ASP A 413 -5.72 11.15 -20.27
N MET A 414 -6.04 11.69 -21.45
CA MET A 414 -6.04 13.14 -21.70
C MET A 414 -7.03 13.88 -20.78
N ARG A 415 -8.26 13.36 -20.62
CA ARG A 415 -9.25 13.93 -19.68
C ARG A 415 -8.71 13.95 -18.25
N LYS A 416 -7.91 12.95 -17.86
CA LYS A 416 -7.27 12.85 -16.54
C LYS A 416 -6.12 13.85 -16.39
N TRP A 417 -5.42 14.22 -17.46
CA TRP A 417 -4.37 15.26 -17.44
C TRP A 417 -5.00 16.65 -17.33
N PHE A 418 -6.00 16.96 -18.17
CA PHE A 418 -6.73 18.24 -18.14
C PHE A 418 -7.43 18.47 -16.79
N THR A 419 -8.20 17.49 -16.30
CA THR A 419 -8.85 17.59 -14.98
C THR A 419 -7.85 17.72 -13.85
N ARG A 420 -6.76 16.94 -13.83
CA ARG A 420 -5.72 17.06 -12.78
C ARG A 420 -5.05 18.43 -12.78
N PHE A 421 -4.68 18.96 -13.95
CA PHE A 421 -4.07 20.28 -14.06
C PHE A 421 -5.03 21.36 -13.56
N LEU A 422 -6.28 21.37 -14.03
CA LEU A 422 -7.24 22.37 -13.56
C LEU A 422 -7.62 22.19 -12.08
N THR A 423 -7.69 20.97 -11.52
CA THR A 423 -7.89 20.81 -10.07
C THR A 423 -6.73 21.45 -9.29
N ALA A 424 -5.48 21.21 -9.70
CA ALA A 424 -4.32 21.82 -9.06
C ALA A 424 -4.29 23.35 -9.24
N ALA A 425 -4.56 23.86 -10.44
CA ALA A 425 -4.63 25.30 -10.73
C ALA A 425 -5.74 25.98 -9.91
N THR A 426 -6.96 25.41 -9.89
CA THR A 426 -8.10 25.89 -9.09
C THR A 426 -7.82 25.86 -7.58
N THR A 427 -6.98 24.91 -7.12
CA THR A 427 -6.51 24.89 -5.73
C THR A 427 -5.48 25.99 -5.45
N SER A 428 -4.68 26.36 -6.46
CA SER A 428 -3.58 27.32 -6.35
C SER A 428 -4.04 28.79 -6.45
N VAL A 429 -4.99 29.10 -7.35
CA VAL A 429 -5.55 30.46 -7.53
C VAL A 429 -6.89 30.68 -6.83
N GLY A 430 -7.48 29.61 -6.28
CA GLY A 430 -8.81 29.63 -5.67
C GLY A 430 -9.96 29.39 -6.66
N ALA A 431 -11.04 28.79 -6.16
CA ALA A 431 -12.20 28.41 -6.96
C ALA A 431 -12.94 29.61 -7.60
N GLU A 432 -12.96 30.74 -6.91
CA GLU A 432 -13.64 31.97 -7.36
C GLU A 432 -12.89 32.67 -8.51
N VAL A 433 -11.56 32.72 -8.45
CA VAL A 433 -10.71 33.27 -9.52
C VAL A 433 -10.78 32.38 -10.76
N MET A 434 -10.67 31.06 -10.61
CA MET A 434 -10.85 30.14 -11.74
C MET A 434 -12.23 30.30 -12.41
N LEU A 435 -13.28 30.56 -11.62
CA LEU A 435 -14.64 30.77 -12.13
C LEU A 435 -14.88 32.15 -12.76
N SER A 436 -14.04 33.16 -12.48
CA SER A 436 -14.06 34.43 -13.22
C SER A 436 -13.31 34.33 -14.55
N VAL A 437 -12.19 33.59 -14.60
CA VAL A 437 -11.43 33.31 -15.82
C VAL A 437 -12.20 32.35 -16.75
N VAL A 438 -12.79 31.28 -16.20
CA VAL A 438 -13.61 30.32 -16.94
C VAL A 438 -15.01 30.19 -16.34
N PRO A 439 -15.96 31.06 -16.72
CA PRO A 439 -17.34 30.97 -16.27
C PRO A 439 -18.03 29.65 -16.66
N LEU A 440 -18.75 29.05 -15.71
CA LEU A 440 -19.63 27.89 -15.94
C LEU A 440 -20.85 28.23 -16.80
N GLN A 441 -21.21 29.50 -16.93
CA GLN A 441 -22.44 29.98 -17.57
C GLN A 441 -22.20 30.95 -18.72
N ASN A 442 -23.17 31.04 -19.63
CA ASN A 442 -23.34 32.10 -20.61
C ASN A 442 -24.76 32.70 -20.48
N ASP A 443 -25.17 33.56 -21.43
CA ASP A 443 -26.48 34.22 -21.46
C ASP A 443 -27.69 33.26 -21.55
N HIS A 444 -27.45 31.95 -21.69
CA HIS A 444 -28.47 30.90 -21.80
C HIS A 444 -28.40 29.88 -20.64
N GLY A 445 -27.55 30.11 -19.63
CA GLY A 445 -27.39 29.23 -18.46
C GLY A 445 -26.06 28.48 -18.45
N ILE A 446 -26.01 27.31 -17.81
CA ILE A 446 -24.78 26.51 -17.71
C ILE A 446 -24.37 25.99 -19.09
N VAL A 447 -23.14 26.27 -19.50
CA VAL A 447 -22.53 25.72 -20.70
C VAL A 447 -22.28 24.22 -20.48
N GLU A 448 -22.94 23.36 -21.25
CA GLU A 448 -22.90 21.91 -21.03
C GLU A 448 -21.48 21.33 -21.16
N GLU A 449 -20.71 21.84 -22.12
CA GLU A 449 -19.28 21.55 -22.35
C GLU A 449 -18.37 21.94 -21.17
N ARG A 450 -18.84 22.78 -20.24
CA ARG A 450 -18.11 23.20 -19.03
C ARG A 450 -18.59 22.51 -17.75
N ALA A 451 -19.64 21.69 -17.80
CA ALA A 451 -20.21 21.05 -16.62
C ALA A 451 -19.26 20.04 -15.92
N TRP A 452 -18.21 19.57 -16.61
CA TRP A 452 -17.14 18.75 -16.02
C TRP A 452 -16.22 19.55 -15.08
N LEU A 453 -16.24 20.88 -15.13
CA LEU A 453 -15.54 21.73 -14.16
C LEU A 453 -16.19 21.66 -12.78
N ILE A 454 -17.46 21.29 -12.65
CA ILE A 454 -18.14 21.20 -11.34
C ILE A 454 -17.42 20.21 -10.40
N PRO A 455 -17.13 18.95 -10.76
CA PRO A 455 -16.32 18.07 -9.91
C PRO A 455 -14.86 18.53 -9.75
N VAL A 456 -14.27 19.26 -10.72
CA VAL A 456 -12.93 19.87 -10.57
C VAL A 456 -12.94 20.92 -9.46
N ILE A 457 -13.92 21.81 -9.46
CA ILE A 457 -14.16 22.84 -8.43
C ILE A 457 -14.49 22.19 -7.09
N ARG A 458 -15.29 21.12 -7.06
CA ARG A 458 -15.59 20.36 -5.84
C ARG A 458 -14.32 19.84 -5.18
N ASP A 459 -13.43 19.24 -5.97
CA ASP A 459 -12.25 18.57 -5.44
C ASP A 459 -11.14 19.59 -5.09
N ALA A 460 -11.07 20.73 -5.80
CA ALA A 460 -10.19 21.85 -5.50
C ALA A 460 -10.63 22.68 -4.28
N ALA A 461 -11.90 23.08 -4.19
CA ALA A 461 -12.44 23.85 -3.06
C ALA A 461 -12.42 23.08 -1.73
N LYS A 462 -12.22 21.76 -1.77
CA LYS A 462 -11.99 20.92 -0.60
C LYS A 462 -10.53 20.97 -0.11
N ALA A 463 -9.59 21.37 -0.97
CA ALA A 463 -8.16 21.45 -0.66
C ALA A 463 -7.71 22.91 -0.41
N GLY A 464 -8.26 23.87 -1.14
CA GLY A 464 -8.03 25.31 -0.95
C GLY A 464 -9.03 25.98 0.01
N PRO A 465 -8.97 27.31 0.15
CA PRO A 465 -9.90 28.11 0.96
C PRO A 465 -11.29 28.24 0.32
N GLY A 466 -12.33 28.34 1.17
CA GLY A 466 -13.72 28.48 0.75
C GLY A 466 -14.40 29.73 1.34
N ARG A 467 -15.14 30.46 0.49
CA ARG A 467 -16.05 31.55 0.92
C ARG A 467 -17.51 31.10 0.86
N LEU A 468 -18.18 31.09 2.01
CA LEU A 468 -19.62 30.86 2.11
C LEU A 468 -20.43 31.97 1.43
N GLU A 469 -19.92 33.20 1.42
CA GLU A 469 -20.46 34.32 0.63
C GLU A 469 -20.51 33.98 -0.86
N TYR A 470 -19.42 33.47 -1.44
CA TYR A 470 -19.37 33.10 -2.84
C TYR A 470 -20.28 31.91 -3.17
N PHE A 471 -20.31 30.88 -2.30
CA PHE A 471 -21.25 29.78 -2.46
C PHE A 471 -22.71 30.25 -2.41
N SER A 472 -23.05 31.16 -1.48
CA SER A 472 -24.41 31.71 -1.30
C SER A 472 -24.86 32.63 -2.44
N THR A 473 -23.94 33.42 -3.00
CA THR A 473 -24.25 34.45 -4.01
C THR A 473 -24.11 33.96 -5.45
N ALA A 474 -23.06 33.21 -5.79
CA ALA A 474 -22.79 32.72 -7.14
C ALA A 474 -23.28 31.28 -7.36
N ILE A 475 -22.85 30.33 -6.51
CA ILE A 475 -23.16 28.90 -6.73
C ILE A 475 -24.64 28.61 -6.47
N LEU A 476 -25.23 29.14 -5.38
CA LEU A 476 -26.64 28.96 -5.08
C LEU A 476 -27.58 29.83 -5.93
N SER A 477 -27.11 30.89 -6.59
CA SER A 477 -27.94 31.57 -7.61
C SER A 477 -28.02 30.73 -8.88
N LEU A 478 -26.89 30.17 -9.33
CA LEU A 478 -26.84 29.22 -10.45
C LEU A 478 -27.66 27.96 -10.20
N ALA A 479 -27.64 27.42 -8.97
CA ALA A 479 -28.51 26.30 -8.59
C ALA A 479 -30.00 26.67 -8.63
N LYS A 480 -30.36 27.92 -8.29
CA LYS A 480 -31.74 28.42 -8.38
C LYS A 480 -32.18 28.67 -9.82
N THR A 481 -31.29 29.10 -10.72
CA THR A 481 -31.65 29.29 -12.14
C THR A 481 -31.85 27.96 -12.86
N CYS A 482 -30.97 26.96 -12.65
CA CYS A 482 -31.21 25.59 -13.11
C CYS A 482 -32.55 25.04 -12.60
N GLU A 483 -32.82 25.18 -11.30
CA GLU A 483 -34.07 24.73 -10.68
C GLU A 483 -35.31 25.53 -11.11
N ALA A 484 -35.15 26.77 -11.59
CA ALA A 484 -36.24 27.55 -12.18
C ALA A 484 -36.55 27.06 -13.61
N VAL A 485 -35.51 26.86 -14.44
CA VAL A 485 -35.64 26.25 -15.78
C VAL A 485 -36.28 24.86 -15.67
N ALA A 486 -35.85 24.04 -14.71
CA ALA A 486 -36.37 22.69 -14.48
C ALA A 486 -37.89 22.60 -14.19
N ARG A 487 -38.55 23.74 -13.89
CA ARG A 487 -39.98 23.83 -13.59
C ARG A 487 -40.76 24.69 -14.59
N ALA A 488 -40.14 25.28 -15.60
CA ALA A 488 -40.85 26.06 -16.61
C ALA A 488 -41.67 25.12 -17.51
N ASP A 489 -42.95 25.43 -17.72
CA ASP A 489 -43.90 24.60 -18.50
C ASP A 489 -43.48 24.36 -19.96
N SER A 490 -42.55 25.17 -20.47
CA SER A 490 -41.94 25.04 -21.79
C SER A 490 -40.81 24.00 -21.88
N THR A 491 -40.29 23.48 -20.76
CA THR A 491 -39.15 22.56 -20.76
C THR A 491 -39.55 21.10 -20.93
N THR A 492 -38.69 20.33 -21.61
CA THR A 492 -38.95 18.90 -21.82
C THR A 492 -38.69 18.10 -20.54
N ALA A 493 -39.37 16.96 -20.37
CA ALA A 493 -39.17 16.09 -19.21
C ALA A 493 -37.75 15.49 -19.09
N LEU A 494 -36.98 15.47 -20.19
CA LEU A 494 -35.55 15.11 -20.18
C LEU A 494 -34.69 16.27 -19.68
N GLU A 495 -34.97 17.48 -20.17
CA GLU A 495 -34.27 18.71 -19.79
C GLU A 495 -34.53 19.10 -18.33
N SER A 496 -35.77 18.97 -17.86
CA SER A 496 -36.11 19.14 -16.45
C SER A 496 -35.24 18.24 -15.57
N LYS A 497 -35.19 16.92 -15.83
CA LYS A 497 -34.30 15.99 -15.12
C LYS A 497 -32.81 16.35 -15.23
N ARG A 498 -32.36 16.81 -16.40
CA ARG A 498 -30.97 17.27 -16.61
C ARG A 498 -30.66 18.47 -15.71
N MET A 499 -31.56 19.45 -15.63
CA MET A 499 -31.39 20.63 -14.78
C MET A 499 -31.49 20.30 -13.29
N GLN A 500 -32.38 19.40 -12.88
CA GLN A 500 -32.44 18.87 -11.50
C GLN A 500 -31.10 18.21 -11.11
N ALA A 501 -30.49 17.44 -12.02
CA ALA A 501 -29.16 16.87 -11.81
C ALA A 501 -28.06 17.93 -11.72
N ARG A 502 -28.12 19.03 -12.51
CA ARG A 502 -27.20 20.18 -12.37
C ARG A 502 -27.39 20.88 -11.01
N THR A 503 -28.62 21.08 -10.55
CA THR A 503 -28.93 21.62 -9.22
C THR A 503 -28.26 20.80 -8.12
N MET A 504 -28.38 19.47 -8.15
CA MET A 504 -27.72 18.57 -7.20
C MET A 504 -26.18 18.58 -7.33
N GLN A 505 -25.64 18.67 -8.55
CA GLN A 505 -24.20 18.79 -8.76
C GLN A 505 -23.63 20.08 -8.16
N LEU A 506 -24.34 21.21 -8.25
CA LEU A 506 -23.93 22.47 -7.62
C LEU A 506 -24.06 22.43 -6.08
N TRP A 507 -25.12 21.82 -5.55
CA TRP A 507 -25.22 21.57 -4.10
C TRP A 507 -24.12 20.64 -3.58
N SER A 508 -23.60 19.72 -4.40
CA SER A 508 -22.47 18.85 -4.02
C SER A 508 -21.15 19.60 -3.80
N LEU A 509 -21.09 20.89 -4.16
CA LEU A 509 -19.96 21.78 -3.83
C LEU A 509 -20.00 22.25 -2.36
N PHE A 510 -21.16 22.26 -1.70
CA PHE A 510 -21.32 22.82 -0.35
C PHE A 510 -20.36 22.22 0.69
N PRO A 511 -20.18 20.88 0.81
CA PRO A 511 -19.24 20.30 1.76
C PRO A 511 -17.78 20.71 1.52
N SER A 512 -17.39 20.90 0.25
CA SER A 512 -16.05 21.33 -0.12
C SER A 512 -15.77 22.76 0.36
N PHE A 513 -16.65 23.72 0.01
CA PHE A 513 -16.56 25.11 0.48
C PHE A 513 -16.60 25.24 2.02
N CYS A 514 -17.14 24.24 2.72
CA CYS A 514 -17.14 24.17 4.18
C CYS A 514 -15.89 23.52 4.80
N THR A 515 -14.92 23.04 4.01
CA THR A 515 -13.75 22.31 4.53
C THR A 515 -12.65 23.25 5.08
N HIS A 516 -12.38 24.36 4.40
CA HIS A 516 -11.49 25.43 4.89
C HIS A 516 -12.19 26.81 4.73
N PRO A 517 -13.27 27.06 5.48
CA PRO A 517 -14.07 28.28 5.37
C PRO A 517 -13.32 29.50 5.91
N THR A 518 -13.51 30.67 5.32
CA THR A 518 -12.86 31.92 5.75
C THR A 518 -13.82 32.99 6.28
N ASP A 519 -15.11 32.70 6.37
CA ASP A 519 -16.17 33.70 6.60
C ASP A 519 -17.39 33.18 7.42
N ILE A 520 -17.21 32.20 8.30
CA ILE A 520 -18.33 31.61 9.08
C ILE A 520 -19.07 32.67 9.89
N ALA A 521 -18.38 33.43 10.75
CA ALA A 521 -18.98 34.50 11.56
C ALA A 521 -19.73 35.55 10.72
N GLY A 522 -19.19 35.91 9.56
CA GLY A 522 -19.76 36.93 8.67
C GLY A 522 -20.95 36.46 7.83
N HIS A 523 -20.94 35.21 7.37
CA HIS A 523 -21.91 34.72 6.38
C HIS A 523 -22.84 33.59 6.87
N PHE A 524 -22.48 32.78 7.88
CA PHE A 524 -23.30 31.63 8.27
C PHE A 524 -24.74 32.02 8.63
N LYS A 525 -24.91 33.15 9.35
CA LYS A 525 -26.23 33.73 9.68
C LYS A 525 -27.10 34.02 8.45
N LYS A 526 -26.51 34.40 7.31
CA LYS A 526 -27.22 34.68 6.04
C LYS A 526 -27.70 33.38 5.38
N ILE A 527 -26.86 32.34 5.34
CA ILE A 527 -27.15 31.08 4.64
C ILE A 527 -27.96 30.05 5.48
N ALA A 528 -27.88 30.08 6.81
CA ALA A 528 -28.49 29.07 7.70
C ALA A 528 -30.00 28.83 7.48
N LYS A 529 -30.77 29.87 7.09
CA LYS A 529 -32.20 29.69 6.73
C LYS A 529 -32.37 28.88 5.44
N THR A 530 -31.50 29.06 4.46
CA THR A 530 -31.49 28.30 3.21
C THR A 530 -31.13 26.84 3.45
N LEU A 531 -30.14 26.57 4.32
CA LEU A 531 -29.70 25.21 4.66
C LEU A 531 -30.81 24.39 5.33
N ALA A 532 -31.43 24.92 6.39
CA ALA A 532 -32.54 24.25 7.08
C ALA A 532 -33.77 24.03 6.17
N ASN A 533 -34.04 24.96 5.24
CA ASN A 533 -35.08 24.79 4.23
C ASN A 533 -34.73 23.67 3.22
N ALA A 534 -33.47 23.58 2.78
CA ALA A 534 -32.99 22.54 1.88
C ALA A 534 -33.05 21.14 2.52
N MET A 535 -32.71 21.02 3.80
CA MET A 535 -32.90 19.78 4.58
C MET A 535 -34.38 19.37 4.68
N SER A 536 -35.31 20.32 4.60
CA SER A 536 -36.75 20.07 4.69
C SER A 536 -37.40 19.76 3.34
N ASP A 537 -36.67 19.81 2.23
CA ASP A 537 -37.24 19.68 0.89
C ASP A 537 -37.43 18.21 0.48
N LYS A 538 -38.67 17.73 0.55
CA LYS A 538 -39.07 16.36 0.18
C LYS A 538 -38.80 15.99 -1.29
N ARG A 539 -38.48 16.96 -2.16
CA ARG A 539 -38.11 16.69 -3.56
C ARG A 539 -36.66 16.23 -3.71
N TYR A 540 -35.80 16.62 -2.78
CA TYR A 540 -34.36 16.39 -2.82
C TYR A 540 -33.84 15.86 -1.48
N PRO A 541 -34.22 14.62 -1.07
CA PRO A 541 -33.80 14.04 0.21
C PRO A 541 -32.27 13.96 0.36
N GLU A 542 -31.55 13.83 -0.76
CA GLU A 542 -30.08 13.87 -0.83
C GLU A 542 -29.46 15.18 -0.31
N LEU A 543 -30.18 16.30 -0.34
CA LEU A 543 -29.69 17.57 0.23
C LEU A 543 -29.48 17.49 1.73
N GLN A 544 -30.18 16.60 2.46
CA GLN A 544 -29.92 16.42 3.88
C GLN A 544 -28.50 15.92 4.13
N LEU A 545 -28.01 14.96 3.33
CA LEU A 545 -26.65 14.44 3.45
C LEU A 545 -25.61 15.53 3.10
N LEU A 546 -25.81 16.25 2.00
CA LEU A 546 -24.89 17.31 1.57
C LEU A 546 -24.84 18.47 2.58
N VAL A 547 -25.99 18.88 3.13
CA VAL A 547 -26.03 19.91 4.16
C VAL A 547 -25.40 19.41 5.46
N CYS A 548 -25.66 18.18 5.91
CA CYS A 548 -25.03 17.62 7.11
C CYS A 548 -23.50 17.52 6.96
N GLN A 549 -23.00 17.03 5.83
CA GLN A 549 -21.56 16.96 5.55
C GLN A 549 -20.90 18.35 5.54
N GLY A 550 -21.57 19.38 5.01
CA GLY A 550 -21.09 20.76 5.10
C GLY A 550 -21.11 21.30 6.52
N LEU A 551 -22.19 21.08 7.27
CA LEU A 551 -22.28 21.50 8.68
C LEU A 551 -21.21 20.81 9.54
N GLN A 552 -20.97 19.51 9.36
CA GLN A 552 -19.87 18.78 10.01
C GLN A 552 -18.50 19.38 9.68
N ALA A 553 -18.28 19.77 8.42
CA ALA A 553 -17.02 20.39 8.00
C ALA A 553 -16.83 21.79 8.64
N LEU A 554 -17.87 22.63 8.69
CA LEU A 554 -17.84 23.92 9.39
C LEU A 554 -17.56 23.76 10.89
N LEU A 555 -18.27 22.83 11.54
CA LEU A 555 -18.09 22.54 12.97
C LEU A 555 -16.65 22.05 13.25
N LYS A 556 -16.11 21.18 12.39
CA LYS A 556 -14.73 20.71 12.49
C LYS A 556 -13.71 21.83 12.25
N ALA A 557 -13.96 22.74 11.30
CA ALA A 557 -13.08 23.87 11.03
C ALA A 557 -13.03 24.85 12.23
N ALA A 558 -14.20 25.24 12.76
CA ALA A 558 -14.29 26.11 13.93
C ALA A 558 -13.68 25.47 15.20
N ALA A 559 -13.83 24.14 15.37
CA ALA A 559 -13.20 23.38 16.45
C ALA A 559 -11.68 23.11 16.25
N ALA A 560 -11.14 23.39 15.06
CA ALA A 560 -9.70 23.37 14.79
C ALA A 560 -9.08 24.76 15.00
N ALA A 561 -9.75 25.82 14.56
CA ALA A 561 -9.32 27.21 14.76
C ALA A 561 -9.19 27.58 16.24
N ALA A 562 -10.11 27.09 17.10
CA ALA A 562 -10.03 27.30 18.55
C ALA A 562 -8.98 26.42 19.28
N LYS A 563 -8.05 25.79 18.55
CA LYS A 563 -6.97 24.94 19.10
C LYS A 563 -5.56 25.32 18.64
N SER A 564 -5.41 26.34 17.80
CA SER A 564 -4.12 26.95 17.48
C SER A 564 -3.81 28.03 18.51
N GLU A 565 -2.70 27.89 19.24
CA GLU A 565 -2.34 28.75 20.38
C GLU A 565 -1.69 30.09 19.95
N ASP A 566 -1.35 30.27 18.67
CA ASP A 566 -0.52 31.37 18.14
C ASP A 566 -1.29 32.59 17.58
N ASP A 567 -2.63 32.59 17.60
CA ASP A 567 -3.44 33.74 17.17
C ASP A 567 -4.73 33.80 18.02
N ASP A 568 -5.13 34.99 18.50
CA ASP A 568 -6.39 35.19 19.24
C ASP A 568 -7.48 35.83 18.36
N PRO A 569 -8.40 34.99 17.83
CA PRO A 569 -9.72 35.42 17.41
C PRO A 569 -10.84 34.71 18.20
N SER A 570 -10.80 34.77 19.54
CA SER A 570 -11.97 34.81 20.44
C SER A 570 -13.26 34.10 19.96
N ASP A 571 -13.20 32.78 19.73
CA ASP A 571 -14.33 31.83 19.56
C ASP A 571 -15.48 32.22 18.59
N VAL A 572 -15.27 33.20 17.70
CA VAL A 572 -16.39 33.89 17.00
C VAL A 572 -17.16 32.95 16.08
N ASP A 573 -16.45 32.04 15.41
CA ASP A 573 -17.01 31.08 14.47
C ASP A 573 -17.81 29.97 15.18
N GLN A 574 -17.33 29.45 16.31
CA GLN A 574 -18.13 28.52 17.12
C GLN A 574 -19.35 29.23 17.70
N ALA A 575 -19.17 30.43 18.27
CA ALA A 575 -20.26 31.25 18.78
C ALA A 575 -21.25 31.68 17.67
N ALA A 576 -20.86 31.71 16.40
CA ALA A 576 -21.75 31.96 15.26
C ALA A 576 -22.56 30.70 14.87
N LEU A 577 -21.97 29.51 14.96
CA LEU A 577 -22.63 28.22 14.73
C LEU A 577 -23.58 27.85 15.89
N ALA A 578 -23.12 28.00 17.14
CA ALA A 578 -23.85 27.73 18.38
C ALA A 578 -25.23 28.41 18.45
N LYS A 579 -25.31 29.67 17.98
CA LYS A 579 -26.55 30.46 17.88
C LYS A 579 -27.65 29.82 17.01
N PHE A 580 -27.34 28.77 16.26
CA PHE A 580 -28.29 27.98 15.47
C PHE A 580 -28.51 26.55 15.98
N ALA A 581 -27.84 26.11 17.05
CA ALA A 581 -28.02 24.76 17.61
C ALA A 581 -29.48 24.49 18.01
N ALA A 582 -30.13 25.47 18.66
CA ALA A 582 -31.55 25.41 19.02
C ALA A 582 -32.52 25.28 17.82
N ARG A 583 -32.04 25.56 16.59
CA ARG A 583 -32.80 25.34 15.34
C ARG A 583 -32.43 24.04 14.63
N PHE A 584 -31.13 23.71 14.58
CA PHE A 584 -30.67 22.52 13.86
C PHE A 584 -30.88 21.22 14.64
N LEU A 585 -30.72 21.20 15.98
CA LEU A 585 -30.89 19.99 16.78
C LEU A 585 -32.31 19.40 16.70
N PRO A 586 -33.41 20.17 16.91
CA PRO A 586 -34.76 19.63 16.74
C PRO A 586 -35.07 19.20 15.31
N LEU A 587 -34.52 19.91 14.30
CA LEU A 587 -34.69 19.55 12.89
C LEU A 587 -33.98 18.24 12.54
N LEU A 588 -32.75 18.03 13.03
CA LEU A 588 -31.97 16.81 12.83
C LEU A 588 -32.65 15.61 13.53
N ILE A 589 -33.15 15.80 14.75
CA ILE A 589 -33.91 14.78 15.49
C ILE A 589 -35.18 14.39 14.71
N ALA A 590 -36.00 15.36 14.30
CA ALA A 590 -37.23 15.10 13.53
C ALA A 590 -36.96 14.47 12.15
N ILE A 591 -35.78 14.68 11.57
CA ILE A 591 -35.33 13.97 10.36
C ILE A 591 -35.00 12.52 10.69
N VAL A 592 -34.23 12.25 11.76
CA VAL A 592 -33.88 10.89 12.20
C VAL A 592 -35.11 10.06 12.56
N GLU A 593 -36.11 10.65 13.23
CA GLU A 593 -37.41 10.03 13.54
C GLU A 593 -38.23 9.62 12.30
N GLY A 594 -37.90 10.18 11.13
CA GLY A 594 -38.56 9.90 9.85
C GLY A 594 -37.81 8.93 8.93
N LEU A 595 -36.69 8.34 9.37
CA LEU A 595 -35.90 7.39 8.57
C LEU A 595 -36.37 5.95 8.72
N ASP A 596 -36.09 5.14 7.69
CA ASP A 596 -36.03 3.68 7.82
C ASP A 596 -34.59 3.27 8.19
N ALA A 597 -34.42 2.75 9.43
CA ALA A 597 -33.11 2.40 9.96
C ALA A 597 -32.43 1.22 9.24
N ASP A 598 -33.21 0.32 8.60
CA ASP A 598 -32.67 -0.86 7.92
C ASP A 598 -32.21 -0.56 6.49
N THR A 599 -32.80 0.44 5.82
CA THR A 599 -32.39 0.86 4.47
C THR A 599 -31.47 2.08 4.45
N GLU A 600 -31.47 2.93 5.47
CA GLU A 600 -30.77 4.23 5.48
C GLU A 600 -29.63 4.34 6.51
N SER A 601 -29.02 3.22 6.92
CA SER A 601 -28.01 3.18 8.02
C SER A 601 -26.85 4.20 7.89
N ASP A 602 -26.32 4.44 6.68
CA ASP A 602 -25.21 5.40 6.47
C ASP A 602 -25.66 6.86 6.65
N ARG A 603 -26.92 7.14 6.27
CA ARG A 603 -27.58 8.45 6.46
C ARG A 603 -27.91 8.67 7.93
N LEU A 604 -28.39 7.63 8.63
CA LEU A 604 -28.59 7.65 10.08
C LEU A 604 -27.29 8.00 10.82
N GLN A 605 -26.17 7.34 10.51
CA GLN A 605 -24.89 7.66 11.16
C GLN A 605 -24.46 9.12 10.89
N THR A 606 -24.53 9.56 9.63
CA THR A 606 -24.19 10.96 9.26
C THR A 606 -25.03 11.98 10.04
N LEU A 607 -26.32 11.71 10.26
CA LEU A 607 -27.20 12.58 11.04
C LEU A 607 -26.88 12.54 12.54
N LEU A 608 -26.62 11.36 13.11
CA LEU A 608 -26.23 11.21 14.52
C LEU A 608 -24.91 11.94 14.81
N ASP A 609 -23.89 11.79 13.96
CA ASP A 609 -22.62 12.52 14.07
C ASP A 609 -22.83 14.05 13.99
N THR A 610 -23.79 14.50 13.18
CA THR A 610 -24.16 15.92 13.07
C THR A 610 -24.91 16.42 14.30
N ILE A 611 -25.76 15.60 14.92
CA ILE A 611 -26.43 15.89 16.19
C ILE A 611 -25.38 16.02 17.30
N THR A 612 -24.44 15.07 17.41
CA THR A 612 -23.34 15.10 18.39
C THR A 612 -22.55 16.40 18.29
N ASN A 613 -22.06 16.76 17.10
CA ASN A 613 -21.23 17.95 16.89
C ASN A 613 -21.99 19.27 17.11
N TYR A 614 -23.32 19.29 16.94
CA TYR A 614 -24.12 20.47 17.28
C TYR A 614 -24.47 20.55 18.77
N ALA A 615 -24.62 19.40 19.45
CA ALA A 615 -24.90 19.35 20.87
C ALA A 615 -23.69 19.78 21.71
N THR A 616 -22.46 19.55 21.25
CA THR A 616 -21.24 20.09 21.89
C THR A 616 -21.12 21.62 21.83
N LEU A 617 -21.86 22.30 20.92
CA LEU A 617 -21.92 23.77 20.84
C LEU A 617 -23.24 24.34 21.37
N ALA A 618 -24.12 23.51 21.93
CA ALA A 618 -25.41 23.94 22.44
C ALA A 618 -25.31 24.33 23.92
N GLU A 619 -26.21 25.21 24.36
CA GLU A 619 -26.36 25.56 25.77
C GLU A 619 -26.70 24.30 26.60
N PRO A 620 -26.00 24.01 27.71
CA PRO A 620 -26.21 22.77 28.47
C PRO A 620 -27.66 22.57 28.92
N GLU A 621 -28.34 23.63 29.38
CA GLU A 621 -29.77 23.56 29.75
C GLU A 621 -30.67 23.20 28.57
N PHE A 622 -30.33 23.64 27.35
CA PHE A 622 -31.07 23.26 26.14
C PHE A 622 -30.85 21.77 25.81
N VAL A 623 -29.61 21.28 25.85
CA VAL A 623 -29.29 19.85 25.65
C VAL A 623 -29.99 18.99 26.70
N GLN A 624 -29.96 19.41 27.96
CA GLN A 624 -30.65 18.74 29.06
C GLN A 624 -32.16 18.60 28.79
N ASN A 625 -32.81 19.68 28.39
CA ASN A 625 -34.25 19.67 28.10
C ASN A 625 -34.60 18.80 26.88
N VAL A 626 -33.79 18.85 25.80
CA VAL A 626 -33.95 17.98 24.62
C VAL A 626 -33.78 16.51 25.00
N PHE A 627 -32.75 16.17 25.77
CA PHE A 627 -32.51 14.78 26.21
C PHE A 627 -33.61 14.27 27.14
N LYS A 628 -34.13 15.13 28.04
CA LYS A 628 -35.26 14.79 28.92
C LYS A 628 -36.54 14.51 28.12
N GLN A 629 -36.82 15.29 27.08
CA GLN A 629 -37.93 15.03 26.15
C GLN A 629 -37.72 13.72 25.39
N LEU A 630 -36.51 13.48 24.86
CA LEU A 630 -36.15 12.23 24.18
C LEU A 630 -36.39 10.99 25.06
N MET A 631 -35.98 11.03 26.33
CA MET A 631 -36.24 9.95 27.30
C MET A 631 -37.73 9.75 27.59
N GLN A 632 -38.51 10.83 27.68
CA GLN A 632 -39.96 10.73 27.84
C GLN A 632 -40.63 10.08 26.62
N THR A 633 -40.26 10.48 25.41
CA THR A 633 -40.79 9.90 24.17
C THR A 633 -40.39 8.43 24.03
N LEU A 634 -39.12 8.07 24.28
CA LEU A 634 -38.61 6.69 24.26
C LEU A 634 -39.39 5.76 25.20
N LEU A 635 -39.66 6.20 26.43
CA LEU A 635 -40.46 5.44 27.40
C LEU A 635 -41.93 5.33 26.99
N GLN A 636 -42.49 6.35 26.34
CA GLN A 636 -43.87 6.33 25.85
C GLN A 636 -44.03 5.40 24.63
N THR A 637 -43.13 5.45 23.64
CA THR A 637 -43.19 4.62 22.42
C THR A 637 -43.00 3.14 22.73
N THR A 638 -42.00 2.79 23.56
CA THR A 638 -41.79 1.41 24.05
C THR A 638 -42.98 0.90 24.88
N THR A 639 -43.53 1.72 25.78
CA THR A 639 -44.71 1.34 26.59
C THR A 639 -45.96 1.17 25.73
N ALA A 640 -46.14 1.99 24.69
CA ALA A 640 -47.24 1.87 23.74
C ALA A 640 -47.11 0.58 22.89
N ALA A 641 -45.92 0.30 22.37
CA ALA A 641 -45.63 -0.93 21.62
C ALA A 641 -45.89 -2.19 22.46
N LYS A 642 -45.39 -2.24 23.71
CA LYS A 642 -45.61 -3.36 24.64
C LYS A 642 -47.07 -3.52 25.11
N LYS A 643 -47.91 -2.51 24.93
CA LYS A 643 -49.37 -2.55 25.19
C LYS A 643 -50.21 -2.90 23.96
N SER A 644 -49.59 -3.13 22.80
CA SER A 644 -50.32 -3.56 21.60
C SER A 644 -50.83 -5.00 21.73
N ALA A 645 -52.06 -5.26 21.28
CA ALA A 645 -52.68 -6.59 21.35
C ALA A 645 -52.08 -7.61 20.36
N ASP A 646 -51.37 -7.14 19.34
CA ASP A 646 -50.54 -7.93 18.43
C ASP A 646 -49.17 -7.25 18.27
N PRO A 647 -48.09 -7.81 18.86
CA PRO A 647 -46.72 -7.28 18.71
C PRO A 647 -46.20 -7.25 17.27
N LYS A 648 -46.85 -7.96 16.34
CA LYS A 648 -46.50 -8.00 14.91
C LYS A 648 -47.36 -7.07 14.04
N ALA A 649 -48.29 -6.33 14.65
CA ALA A 649 -49.07 -5.31 13.95
C ALA A 649 -48.14 -4.22 13.39
N PRO A 650 -48.35 -3.71 12.15
CA PRO A 650 -47.48 -2.70 11.56
C PRO A 650 -47.29 -1.44 12.40
N ALA A 651 -48.30 -1.05 13.19
CA ALA A 651 -48.21 0.06 14.13
C ALA A 651 -47.27 -0.22 15.32
N ALA A 652 -47.29 -1.43 15.88
CA ALA A 652 -46.39 -1.83 16.96
C ALA A 652 -44.93 -1.91 16.48
N VAL A 653 -44.71 -2.49 15.30
CA VAL A 653 -43.39 -2.56 14.65
C VAL A 653 -42.85 -1.15 14.36
N ALA A 654 -43.68 -0.23 13.88
CA ALA A 654 -43.28 1.17 13.67
C ALA A 654 -42.92 1.90 14.98
N MET A 655 -43.68 1.68 16.06
CA MET A 655 -43.37 2.24 17.39
C MET A 655 -42.05 1.70 17.95
N LEU A 656 -41.74 0.42 17.74
CA LEU A 656 -40.44 -0.17 18.13
C LEU A 656 -39.29 0.42 17.30
N ALA A 657 -39.45 0.56 15.98
CA ALA A 657 -38.45 1.20 15.13
C ALA A 657 -38.18 2.66 15.53
N GLN A 658 -39.22 3.43 15.91
CA GLN A 658 -39.05 4.78 16.46
C GLN A 658 -38.31 4.76 17.81
N ALA A 659 -38.68 3.87 18.73
CA ALA A 659 -37.95 3.68 19.99
C ALA A 659 -36.47 3.32 19.76
N HIS A 660 -36.14 2.49 18.77
CA HIS A 660 -34.76 2.19 18.39
C HIS A 660 -34.00 3.44 17.91
N LEU A 661 -34.63 4.29 17.10
CA LEU A 661 -34.07 5.56 16.64
C LEU A 661 -33.84 6.52 17.81
N HIS A 662 -34.81 6.66 18.73
CA HIS A 662 -34.64 7.43 19.96
C HIS A 662 -33.48 6.93 20.82
N MET A 663 -33.31 5.60 20.94
CA MET A 663 -32.18 5.00 21.66
C MET A 663 -30.83 5.28 20.98
N SER A 664 -30.79 5.41 19.65
CA SER A 664 -29.59 5.82 18.91
C SER A 664 -29.25 7.30 19.08
N ILE A 665 -30.23 8.19 19.12
CA ILE A 665 -30.01 9.61 19.46
C ILE A 665 -29.50 9.72 20.90
N ALA A 666 -30.07 8.95 21.83
CA ALA A 666 -29.62 8.92 23.22
C ALA A 666 -28.16 8.45 23.34
N LEU A 667 -27.78 7.39 22.62
CA LEU A 667 -26.40 6.89 22.53
C LEU A 667 -25.43 7.95 21.96
N ALA A 668 -25.85 8.73 20.97
CA ALA A 668 -25.03 9.79 20.39
C ALA A 668 -24.76 10.96 21.36
N LEU A 669 -25.67 11.21 22.32
CA LEU A 669 -25.57 12.30 23.29
C LEU A 669 -24.86 11.93 24.60
N VAL A 670 -24.51 10.66 24.84
CA VAL A 670 -23.95 10.19 26.12
C VAL A 670 -22.72 10.99 26.58
N GLY A 671 -21.79 11.30 25.67
CA GLY A 671 -20.57 12.06 25.98
C GLY A 671 -20.77 13.57 26.17
N ILE A 672 -22.01 14.07 26.19
CA ILE A 672 -22.36 15.51 26.22
C ILE A 672 -23.32 15.81 27.39
N ILE A 673 -24.19 14.87 27.73
CA ILE A 673 -25.14 15.00 28.86
C ILE A 673 -24.43 14.95 30.22
N ASP A 674 -25.02 15.59 31.23
CA ASP A 674 -24.47 15.60 32.59
C ASP A 674 -24.73 14.29 33.38
N VAL A 675 -24.06 14.15 34.53
CA VAL A 675 -24.12 12.97 35.40
C VAL A 675 -25.54 12.63 35.87
N SER A 676 -26.43 13.62 36.09
CA SER A 676 -27.82 13.37 36.47
C SER A 676 -28.63 12.75 35.32
N GLN A 677 -28.28 13.10 34.08
CA GLN A 677 -28.88 12.55 32.88
C GLN A 677 -28.29 11.19 32.50
N VAL A 678 -27.00 10.96 32.78
CA VAL A 678 -26.38 9.62 32.73
C VAL A 678 -27.06 8.68 33.73
N ALA A 679 -27.33 9.15 34.96
CA ALA A 679 -28.08 8.39 35.97
C ALA A 679 -29.52 8.05 35.52
N LEU A 680 -30.21 8.99 34.86
CA LEU A 680 -31.51 8.75 34.26
C LEU A 680 -31.42 7.72 33.12
N LEU A 681 -30.45 7.87 32.22
CA LEU A 681 -30.25 6.98 31.08
C LEU A 681 -29.93 5.55 31.53
N TYR A 682 -29.02 5.38 32.49
CA TYR A 682 -28.67 4.07 33.04
C TYR A 682 -29.90 3.37 33.65
N ARG A 683 -30.72 4.10 34.41
CA ARG A 683 -31.99 3.60 34.97
C ARG A 683 -33.01 3.21 33.89
N VAL A 684 -33.06 3.93 32.76
CA VAL A 684 -33.91 3.59 31.60
C VAL A 684 -33.38 2.36 30.86
N VAL A 685 -32.05 2.19 30.80
CA VAL A 685 -31.35 1.16 30.02
C VAL A 685 -31.29 -0.20 30.74
N LYS A 686 -31.11 -0.23 32.07
CA LYS A 686 -30.98 -1.46 32.87
C LYS A 686 -32.10 -2.50 32.61
N PRO A 687 -33.40 -2.13 32.56
CA PRO A 687 -34.47 -3.07 32.21
C PRO A 687 -34.35 -3.67 30.80
N TYR A 688 -33.86 -2.91 29.82
CA TYR A 688 -33.69 -3.39 28.44
C TYR A 688 -32.45 -4.26 28.24
N MET A 689 -31.49 -4.27 29.17
CA MET A 689 -30.39 -5.26 29.18
C MET A 689 -30.90 -6.65 29.57
N LEU A 690 -31.87 -6.71 30.49
CA LEU A 690 -32.48 -7.92 31.02
C LEU A 690 -33.56 -8.52 30.12
N ASP A 691 -34.07 -7.75 29.15
CA ASP A 691 -35.15 -8.12 28.23
C ASP A 691 -34.61 -8.72 26.92
N ASP A 692 -34.99 -9.96 26.61
CA ASP A 692 -34.60 -10.66 25.37
C ASP A 692 -35.59 -10.48 24.21
N THR A 693 -36.78 -9.91 24.47
CA THR A 693 -37.86 -9.78 23.48
C THR A 693 -37.53 -8.81 22.35
N ASP A 694 -36.61 -7.88 22.58
CA ASP A 694 -36.08 -6.94 21.59
C ASP A 694 -34.53 -6.97 21.53
N PRO A 695 -33.95 -7.89 20.72
CA PRO A 695 -32.51 -7.99 20.54
C PRO A 695 -31.83 -6.72 20.00
N VAL A 696 -32.57 -5.81 19.38
CA VAL A 696 -32.03 -4.55 18.84
C VAL A 696 -31.95 -3.50 19.95
N MET A 697 -32.98 -3.38 20.77
CA MET A 697 -32.97 -2.52 21.97
C MET A 697 -31.95 -3.04 22.99
N GLN A 698 -31.92 -4.35 23.27
CA GLN A 698 -30.94 -4.97 24.17
C GLN A 698 -29.49 -4.72 23.70
N LYS A 699 -29.22 -4.85 22.40
CA LYS A 699 -27.91 -4.54 21.82
C LYS A 699 -27.54 -3.05 21.95
N ARG A 700 -28.48 -2.12 21.70
CA ARG A 700 -28.23 -0.66 21.88
C ARG A 700 -28.05 -0.30 23.36
N SER A 701 -28.73 -1.00 24.25
CA SER A 701 -28.61 -0.88 25.71
C SER A 701 -27.21 -1.22 26.21
N TYR A 702 -26.66 -2.37 25.77
CA TYR A 702 -25.25 -2.69 26.02
C TYR A 702 -24.28 -1.67 25.40
N SER A 703 -24.54 -1.16 24.18
CA SER A 703 -23.71 -0.09 23.61
C SER A 703 -23.70 1.18 24.46
N VAL A 704 -24.82 1.57 25.07
CA VAL A 704 -24.86 2.72 25.98
C VAL A 704 -24.05 2.47 27.24
N LEU A 705 -24.13 1.27 27.83
CA LEU A 705 -23.30 0.95 29.01
C LEU A 705 -21.79 1.03 28.70
N VAL A 706 -21.35 0.55 27.52
CA VAL A 706 -19.98 0.74 27.03
C VAL A 706 -19.62 2.22 26.96
N THR A 707 -20.44 3.05 26.31
CA THR A 707 -20.15 4.48 26.17
C THR A 707 -20.17 5.23 27.51
N ILE A 708 -21.04 4.86 28.45
CA ILE A 708 -21.03 5.41 29.82
C ILE A 708 -19.69 5.11 30.51
N CYS A 709 -19.17 3.89 30.39
CA CYS A 709 -17.86 3.52 30.96
C CYS A 709 -16.70 4.30 30.30
N ASP A 710 -16.76 4.53 28.98
CA ASP A 710 -15.72 5.26 28.23
C ASP A 710 -15.77 6.79 28.44
N THR A 711 -16.95 7.40 28.65
CA THR A 711 -17.07 8.88 28.73
C THR A 711 -17.36 9.41 30.12
N HIS A 712 -17.92 8.61 31.04
CA HIS A 712 -18.25 9.00 32.42
C HIS A 712 -17.64 8.03 33.45
N PRO A 713 -16.29 7.87 33.47
CA PRO A 713 -15.64 6.85 34.30
C PRO A 713 -15.90 7.01 35.80
N ALA A 714 -16.10 8.23 36.31
CA ALA A 714 -16.45 8.48 37.71
C ALA A 714 -17.84 7.90 38.08
N PHE A 715 -18.84 8.08 37.21
CA PHE A 715 -20.17 7.48 37.39
C PHE A 715 -20.13 5.95 37.27
N ALA A 716 -19.32 5.43 36.34
CA ALA A 716 -19.13 3.99 36.18
C ALA A 716 -18.43 3.36 37.40
N ALA A 717 -17.51 4.07 38.06
CA ALA A 717 -16.89 3.62 39.31
C ALA A 717 -17.86 3.66 40.51
N GLU A 718 -18.68 4.71 40.64
CA GLU A 718 -19.68 4.83 41.72
C GLU A 718 -20.77 3.73 41.65
N HIS A 719 -21.18 3.34 40.45
CA HIS A 719 -22.23 2.34 40.23
C HIS A 719 -21.71 0.95 39.79
N LEU A 720 -20.41 0.70 39.97
CA LEU A 720 -19.73 -0.48 39.44
C LEU A 720 -20.37 -1.80 39.89
N THR A 721 -20.74 -1.91 41.18
CA THR A 721 -21.44 -3.07 41.75
C THR A 721 -22.79 -3.33 41.08
N ASP A 722 -23.62 -2.29 40.92
CA ASP A 722 -24.95 -2.41 40.28
C ASP A 722 -24.83 -2.79 38.79
N MET A 723 -23.75 -2.36 38.12
CA MET A 723 -23.41 -2.78 36.76
C MET A 723 -22.96 -4.24 36.68
N ILE A 724 -22.13 -4.71 37.62
CA ILE A 724 -21.68 -6.11 37.74
C ILE A 724 -22.86 -7.04 38.03
N GLU A 725 -23.75 -6.67 38.94
CA GLU A 725 -24.99 -7.40 39.24
C GLU A 725 -25.90 -7.48 38.00
N SER A 726 -26.19 -6.34 37.36
CA SER A 726 -27.02 -6.27 36.13
C SER A 726 -26.46 -7.13 34.98
N LEU A 727 -25.13 -7.19 34.84
CA LEU A 727 -24.46 -8.02 33.85
C LEU A 727 -24.42 -9.50 34.26
N SER A 728 -24.43 -9.80 35.56
CA SER A 728 -24.54 -11.18 36.04
C SER A 728 -25.95 -11.75 35.84
N GLU A 729 -26.99 -10.96 36.13
CA GLU A 729 -28.39 -11.32 35.88
C GLU A 729 -28.69 -11.52 34.37
N SER A 730 -28.26 -10.58 33.52
CA SER A 730 -28.54 -10.64 32.07
C SER A 730 -27.75 -11.72 31.30
N LEU A 731 -27.01 -12.60 32.00
CA LEU A 731 -26.40 -13.81 31.45
C LEU A 731 -27.44 -14.72 30.77
N LEU A 732 -28.58 -14.95 31.43
CA LEU A 732 -29.60 -15.89 30.96
C LEU A 732 -30.49 -15.32 29.84
N THR A 733 -30.56 -14.00 29.70
CA THR A 733 -31.41 -13.31 28.72
C THR A 733 -30.62 -12.65 27.58
N CYS A 734 -29.30 -12.84 27.50
CA CYS A 734 -28.52 -12.23 26.42
C CYS A 734 -28.78 -12.87 25.05
N SER A 735 -29.52 -12.15 24.20
CA SER A 735 -29.79 -12.56 22.83
C SER A 735 -28.51 -12.66 21.97
N VAL A 736 -28.47 -13.61 21.02
CA VAL A 736 -27.30 -13.85 20.15
C VAL A 736 -26.81 -12.58 19.41
N PRO A 737 -27.67 -11.67 18.90
CA PRO A 737 -27.22 -10.40 18.30
C PRO A 737 -26.58 -9.43 19.30
N ALA A 738 -26.93 -9.52 20.59
CA ALA A 738 -26.46 -8.63 21.65
C ALA A 738 -25.14 -9.10 22.28
N LYS A 739 -24.84 -10.41 22.28
CA LYS A 739 -23.63 -11.01 22.90
C LYS A 739 -22.33 -10.24 22.64
N LYS A 740 -22.08 -9.75 21.42
CA LYS A 740 -20.86 -8.98 21.13
C LYS A 740 -20.79 -7.68 21.95
N MET A 741 -21.90 -6.96 22.12
CA MET A 741 -21.92 -5.71 22.90
C MET A 741 -21.88 -6.00 24.41
N ARG A 742 -22.51 -7.08 24.87
CA ARG A 742 -22.36 -7.60 26.23
C ARG A 742 -20.90 -7.90 26.58
N LEU A 743 -20.17 -8.63 25.73
CA LEU A 743 -18.74 -8.89 25.91
C LEU A 743 -17.92 -7.59 25.98
N ARG A 744 -18.27 -6.57 25.20
CA ARG A 744 -17.64 -5.24 25.32
C ARG A 744 -17.97 -4.53 26.63
N CYS A 745 -19.18 -4.68 27.18
CA CYS A 745 -19.50 -4.19 28.52
C CYS A 745 -18.57 -4.86 29.54
N LEU A 746 -18.44 -6.18 29.50
CA LEU A 746 -17.58 -6.93 30.41
C LEU A 746 -16.10 -6.50 30.30
N HIS A 747 -15.60 -6.22 29.09
CA HIS A 747 -14.25 -5.69 28.91
C HIS A 747 -14.07 -4.30 29.55
N GLN A 748 -15.02 -3.37 29.36
CA GLN A 748 -14.92 -2.04 29.97
C GLN A 748 -15.15 -2.06 31.48
N ILE A 749 -16.00 -2.93 32.00
CA ILE A 749 -16.21 -3.11 33.44
C ILE A 749 -14.94 -3.67 34.10
N VAL A 750 -14.26 -4.65 33.48
CA VAL A 750 -12.95 -5.11 33.98
C VAL A 750 -11.90 -3.99 33.99
N ARG A 751 -11.86 -3.13 32.96
CA ARG A 751 -11.00 -1.94 32.94
C ARG A 751 -11.40 -0.87 33.97
N ALA A 752 -12.70 -0.75 34.30
CA ALA A 752 -13.18 0.16 35.33
C ALA A 752 -12.83 -0.34 36.74
N ILE A 753 -12.90 -1.65 36.99
CA ILE A 753 -12.42 -2.29 38.22
C ILE A 753 -10.92 -2.06 38.39
N GLU A 754 -10.13 -2.30 37.34
CA GLU A 754 -8.68 -2.06 37.31
C GLU A 754 -8.35 -0.58 37.60
N ALA A 755 -9.05 0.37 36.97
CA ALA A 755 -8.82 1.81 37.15
C ALA A 755 -9.34 2.39 38.48
N ALA A 756 -10.26 1.69 39.17
CA ALA A 756 -10.82 2.10 40.46
C ALA A 756 -10.24 1.33 41.66
N GLU A 757 -9.25 0.44 41.42
CA GLU A 757 -8.69 -0.50 42.40
C GLU A 757 -9.77 -1.32 43.16
N HIS A 758 -10.90 -1.58 42.51
CA HIS A 758 -12.09 -2.12 43.19
C HIS A 758 -11.89 -3.61 43.55
N PRO A 759 -12.17 -4.03 44.81
CA PRO A 759 -11.79 -5.36 45.28
C PRO A 759 -12.70 -6.50 44.80
N ASP A 760 -13.88 -6.21 44.24
CA ASP A 760 -14.80 -7.24 43.78
C ASP A 760 -14.34 -7.93 42.49
N THR A 761 -13.91 -9.18 42.61
CA THR A 761 -13.70 -10.13 41.52
C THR A 761 -14.63 -11.36 41.60
N ALA A 762 -15.63 -11.35 42.49
CA ALA A 762 -16.51 -12.49 42.77
C ALA A 762 -17.43 -12.86 41.60
N PHE A 763 -17.64 -11.95 40.64
CA PHE A 763 -18.35 -12.21 39.40
C PHE A 763 -17.54 -13.02 38.36
N VAL A 764 -16.21 -13.10 38.48
CA VAL A 764 -15.35 -13.76 37.48
C VAL A 764 -15.65 -15.27 37.37
N PRO A 765 -15.77 -16.05 38.46
CA PRO A 765 -16.18 -17.46 38.37
C PRO A 765 -17.55 -17.66 37.73
N THR A 766 -18.47 -16.72 37.88
CA THR A 766 -19.82 -16.77 37.29
C THR A 766 -19.79 -16.57 35.77
N LEU A 767 -18.97 -15.63 35.28
CA LEU A 767 -18.96 -15.24 33.86
C LEU A 767 -17.87 -15.92 33.02
N VAL A 768 -16.82 -16.50 33.62
CA VAL A 768 -15.74 -17.16 32.86
C VAL A 768 -16.27 -18.27 31.94
N GLY A 769 -17.30 -19.02 32.37
CA GLY A 769 -17.96 -20.04 31.56
C GLY A 769 -18.72 -19.47 30.34
N GLU A 770 -19.33 -18.29 30.45
CA GLU A 770 -19.95 -17.59 29.31
C GLU A 770 -18.87 -17.19 28.30
N ILE A 771 -17.81 -16.53 28.79
CA ILE A 771 -16.71 -16.00 27.98
C ILE A 771 -16.00 -17.14 27.24
N MET A 772 -15.74 -18.27 27.92
CA MET A 772 -15.19 -19.47 27.32
C MET A 772 -16.05 -19.97 26.16
N LEU A 773 -17.37 -20.13 26.36
CA LEU A 773 -18.29 -20.52 25.27
C LEU A 773 -18.34 -19.47 24.14
N CYS A 774 -18.25 -18.18 24.46
CA CYS A 774 -18.20 -17.13 23.44
C CYS A 774 -16.94 -17.17 22.57
N THR A 775 -15.83 -17.80 23.00
CA THR A 775 -14.68 -18.08 22.10
C THR A 775 -15.00 -19.07 20.97
N LYS A 776 -16.17 -19.73 21.00
CA LYS A 776 -16.66 -20.65 19.97
C LYS A 776 -17.78 -20.08 19.09
N GLU A 777 -18.24 -18.85 19.35
CA GLU A 777 -19.35 -18.24 18.62
C GLU A 777 -19.14 -18.19 17.10
N ALA A 778 -20.24 -18.28 16.35
CA ALA A 778 -20.20 -18.27 14.88
C ALA A 778 -19.66 -16.92 14.36
N ASN A 779 -20.00 -15.83 15.04
CA ASN A 779 -19.53 -14.48 14.73
C ASN A 779 -18.07 -14.28 15.15
N ALA A 780 -17.17 -14.11 14.18
CA ALA A 780 -15.74 -13.88 14.44
C ALA A 780 -15.48 -12.68 15.37
N LYS A 781 -16.22 -11.57 15.18
CA LYS A 781 -16.09 -10.36 16.00
C LYS A 781 -16.65 -10.54 17.43
N ALA A 782 -17.33 -11.64 17.73
CA ALA A 782 -17.71 -12.02 19.09
C ALA A 782 -16.66 -12.93 19.75
N ARG A 783 -16.06 -13.86 18.99
CA ARG A 783 -14.91 -14.66 19.48
C ARG A 783 -13.71 -13.77 19.85
N GLU A 784 -13.42 -12.79 19.00
CA GLU A 784 -12.38 -11.77 19.23
C GLU A 784 -12.61 -11.05 20.55
N ALA A 785 -13.81 -10.47 20.75
CA ALA A 785 -14.20 -9.82 22.01
C ALA A 785 -14.16 -10.77 23.23
N ALA A 786 -14.49 -12.05 23.07
CA ALA A 786 -14.37 -13.03 24.14
C ALA A 786 -12.91 -13.26 24.57
N PHE A 787 -11.96 -13.27 23.63
CA PHE A 787 -10.53 -13.31 23.96
C PHE A 787 -10.03 -11.99 24.59
N GLU A 788 -10.58 -10.84 24.20
CA GLU A 788 -10.28 -9.54 24.83
C GLU A 788 -10.75 -9.51 26.31
N VAL A 789 -11.94 -10.03 26.63
CA VAL A 789 -12.42 -10.15 28.02
C VAL A 789 -11.61 -11.19 28.80
N LEU A 790 -11.35 -12.37 28.22
CA LEU A 790 -10.57 -13.44 28.87
C LEU A 790 -9.18 -12.96 29.32
N LEU A 791 -8.51 -12.15 28.49
CA LEU A 791 -7.21 -11.58 28.84
C LEU A 791 -7.28 -10.42 29.82
N ALA A 792 -8.33 -9.61 29.77
CA ALA A 792 -8.55 -8.54 30.75
C ALA A 792 -8.78 -9.14 32.15
N MET A 793 -9.64 -10.17 32.27
CA MET A 793 -9.86 -10.88 33.54
C MET A 793 -8.59 -11.56 34.06
N ALA A 794 -7.79 -12.16 33.16
CA ALA A 794 -6.51 -12.73 33.54
C ALA A 794 -5.56 -11.68 34.14
N LYS A 795 -5.43 -10.50 33.51
CA LYS A 795 -4.58 -9.41 34.02
C LYS A 795 -5.08 -8.82 35.34
N LEU A 796 -6.39 -8.66 35.49
CA LEU A 796 -6.99 -8.17 36.74
C LEU A 796 -6.67 -9.12 37.91
N LEU A 797 -6.75 -10.43 37.70
CA LEU A 797 -6.40 -11.42 38.74
C LEU A 797 -4.88 -11.59 38.90
N ASP A 798 -4.08 -11.38 37.86
CA ASP A 798 -2.60 -11.36 37.92
C ASP A 798 -2.09 -10.22 38.80
N ALA A 799 -2.66 -9.02 38.67
CA ALA A 799 -2.39 -7.89 39.57
C ALA A 799 -2.73 -8.17 41.05
N GLN A 800 -3.63 -9.13 41.31
CA GLN A 800 -3.98 -9.62 42.64
C GLN A 800 -3.18 -10.88 43.07
N GLY A 801 -2.25 -11.36 42.24
CA GLY A 801 -1.47 -12.60 42.47
C GLY A 801 -2.20 -13.91 42.15
N ASN A 802 -3.45 -13.84 41.69
CA ASN A 802 -4.40 -14.96 41.54
C ASN A 802 -4.50 -15.51 40.10
N LEU A 803 -3.53 -15.21 39.22
CA LEU A 803 -3.53 -15.67 37.82
C LEU A 803 -3.60 -17.21 37.70
N MET A 804 -2.93 -17.93 38.59
CA MET A 804 -2.97 -19.41 38.60
C MET A 804 -4.36 -19.95 38.99
N ASP A 805 -5.13 -19.23 39.81
CA ASP A 805 -6.50 -19.64 40.14
C ASP A 805 -7.44 -19.38 38.97
N PHE A 806 -7.27 -18.27 38.24
CA PHE A 806 -7.99 -18.06 36.98
C PHE A 806 -7.70 -19.14 35.94
N ILE A 807 -6.43 -19.55 35.82
CA ILE A 807 -6.04 -20.67 34.95
C ILE A 807 -6.68 -21.98 35.42
N GLN A 808 -6.77 -22.24 36.72
CA GLN A 808 -7.50 -23.39 37.28
C GLN A 808 -9.00 -23.34 36.99
N MET A 809 -9.66 -22.17 37.05
CA MET A 809 -11.07 -22.01 36.66
C MET A 809 -11.29 -22.39 35.20
N VAL A 810 -10.43 -21.91 34.29
CA VAL A 810 -10.50 -22.25 32.86
C VAL A 810 -10.15 -23.72 32.62
N LEU A 811 -9.21 -24.29 33.40
CA LEU A 811 -8.87 -25.73 33.38
C LEU A 811 -10.04 -26.61 33.86
N GLY A 812 -10.85 -26.14 34.82
CA GLY A 812 -12.05 -26.82 35.31
C GLY A 812 -13.07 -27.09 34.21
N GLY A 813 -13.12 -26.27 33.16
CA GLY A 813 -13.93 -26.50 31.97
C GLY A 813 -13.54 -27.74 31.16
N LEU A 814 -12.36 -28.35 31.41
CA LEU A 814 -12.00 -29.66 30.85
C LEU A 814 -12.79 -30.82 31.49
N ALA A 815 -13.33 -30.66 32.70
CA ALA A 815 -14.21 -31.63 33.33
C ALA A 815 -15.68 -31.51 32.86
N ALA A 816 -16.01 -30.54 32.00
CA ALA A 816 -17.37 -30.32 31.54
C ALA A 816 -17.88 -31.44 30.63
N ARG A 817 -19.13 -31.87 30.85
CA ARG A 817 -19.74 -32.99 30.08
C ARG A 817 -19.84 -32.71 28.58
N THR A 818 -20.03 -31.44 28.17
CA THR A 818 -20.16 -31.11 26.74
C THR A 818 -18.79 -31.04 26.05
N PRO A 819 -18.63 -31.65 24.85
CA PRO A 819 -17.41 -31.50 24.05
C PRO A 819 -17.10 -30.03 23.70
N HIS A 820 -18.14 -29.22 23.54
CA HIS A 820 -18.03 -27.82 23.18
C HIS A 820 -17.32 -26.99 24.26
N MET A 821 -17.69 -27.18 25.53
CA MET A 821 -17.03 -26.52 26.66
C MET A 821 -15.58 -26.99 26.82
N ARG A 822 -15.33 -28.30 26.71
CA ARG A 822 -13.95 -28.85 26.72
C ARG A 822 -13.09 -28.25 25.61
N SER A 823 -13.63 -28.18 24.40
CA SER A 823 -12.97 -27.61 23.22
C SER A 823 -12.76 -26.09 23.32
N ALA A 824 -13.67 -25.36 23.99
CA ALA A 824 -13.53 -23.95 24.33
C ALA A 824 -12.44 -23.71 25.38
N SER A 825 -12.42 -24.52 26.43
CA SER A 825 -11.45 -24.46 27.54
C SER A 825 -10.02 -24.62 27.05
N VAL A 826 -9.73 -25.64 26.22
CA VAL A 826 -8.40 -25.82 25.60
C VAL A 826 -8.00 -24.63 24.72
N LEU A 827 -8.97 -23.98 24.06
CA LEU A 827 -8.72 -22.79 23.23
C LEU A 827 -8.44 -21.54 24.08
N CYS A 828 -9.12 -21.40 25.23
CA CYS A 828 -8.87 -20.34 26.21
C CYS A 828 -7.48 -20.51 26.87
N LEU A 829 -7.15 -21.72 27.32
CA LEU A 829 -5.81 -22.07 27.79
C LEU A 829 -4.74 -21.80 26.72
N SER A 830 -5.03 -22.07 25.44
CA SER A 830 -4.13 -21.72 24.33
C SER A 830 -3.90 -20.21 24.19
N ARG A 831 -4.92 -19.36 24.43
CA ARG A 831 -4.76 -17.90 24.38
C ARG A 831 -3.98 -17.36 25.59
N LEU A 832 -4.26 -17.87 26.78
CA LEU A 832 -3.59 -17.51 28.04
C LEU A 832 -2.10 -17.89 28.01
N VAL A 833 -1.79 -19.16 27.69
CA VAL A 833 -0.41 -19.65 27.59
C VAL A 833 0.37 -18.95 26.46
N PHE A 834 -0.29 -18.47 25.39
CA PHE A 834 0.39 -17.70 24.35
C PHE A 834 0.83 -16.31 24.83
N GLU A 835 0.01 -15.66 25.66
CA GLU A 835 0.26 -14.31 26.17
C GLU A 835 1.27 -14.35 27.33
N PHE A 836 0.91 -15.03 28.42
CA PHE A 836 1.65 -15.02 29.69
C PHE A 836 2.74 -16.08 29.79
N GLY A 837 2.67 -17.18 29.01
CA GLY A 837 3.58 -18.33 29.12
C GLY A 837 5.05 -18.06 28.72
N ARG A 838 5.41 -16.82 28.39
CA ARG A 838 6.80 -16.35 28.21
C ARG A 838 7.26 -15.35 29.27
N THR A 839 6.35 -14.69 29.97
CA THR A 839 6.67 -13.72 31.02
C THR A 839 6.60 -14.40 32.39
N GLU A 840 5.51 -15.14 32.65
CA GLU A 840 5.23 -15.64 33.99
C GLU A 840 5.90 -16.98 34.29
N VAL A 841 6.76 -16.95 35.30
CA VAL A 841 7.51 -18.12 35.79
C VAL A 841 6.56 -19.18 36.36
N THR A 842 5.47 -18.77 37.00
CA THR A 842 4.40 -19.65 37.53
C THR A 842 3.79 -20.51 36.43
N ILE A 843 3.47 -19.92 35.28
CA ILE A 843 2.91 -20.64 34.13
C ILE A 843 3.97 -21.52 33.46
N GLN A 844 5.22 -21.06 33.37
CA GLN A 844 6.32 -21.89 32.85
C GLN A 844 6.55 -23.15 33.70
N GLN A 845 6.41 -23.04 35.03
CA GLN A 845 6.49 -24.17 35.97
C GLN A 845 5.26 -25.09 35.88
N ALA A 846 4.04 -24.55 35.71
CA ALA A 846 2.82 -25.33 35.56
C ALA A 846 2.63 -25.96 34.17
N MET A 847 3.36 -25.49 33.14
CA MET A 847 3.18 -25.91 31.75
C MET A 847 3.35 -27.42 31.49
N PRO A 848 4.27 -28.16 32.15
CA PRO A 848 4.34 -29.62 32.02
C PRO A 848 3.05 -30.33 32.45
N ASP A 849 2.42 -29.89 33.55
CA ASP A 849 1.21 -30.49 34.08
C ASP A 849 -0.05 -30.10 33.30
N LEU A 850 -0.11 -28.83 32.83
CA LEU A 850 -1.10 -28.37 31.86
C LEU A 850 -1.00 -29.18 30.55
N LEU A 851 0.21 -29.42 30.05
CA LEU A 851 0.45 -30.25 28.87
C LEU A 851 0.05 -31.71 29.10
N ARG A 852 0.38 -32.30 30.26
CA ARG A 852 -0.03 -33.66 30.62
C ARG A 852 -1.57 -33.79 30.66
N THR A 853 -2.24 -32.79 31.23
CA THR A 853 -3.72 -32.74 31.31
C THR A 853 -4.37 -32.60 29.94
N VAL A 854 -3.91 -31.66 29.11
CA VAL A 854 -4.44 -31.45 27.75
C VAL A 854 -4.13 -32.62 26.82
N LEU A 855 -3.04 -33.37 27.04
CA LEU A 855 -2.72 -34.58 26.28
C LEU A 855 -3.70 -35.73 26.51
N MET A 856 -4.32 -35.87 27.70
CA MET A 856 -5.32 -36.91 27.93
C MET A 856 -6.53 -36.77 26.99
N LEU A 857 -6.89 -35.54 26.63
CA LEU A 857 -7.98 -35.21 25.72
C LEU A 857 -7.70 -35.63 24.26
N LEU A 858 -6.45 -35.99 23.93
CA LEU A 858 -6.08 -36.48 22.60
C LEU A 858 -6.67 -37.87 22.31
N HIS A 859 -7.21 -38.57 23.31
CA HIS A 859 -7.94 -39.84 23.13
C HIS A 859 -9.48 -39.65 23.07
N GLU A 860 -10.00 -38.43 23.11
CA GLU A 860 -11.45 -38.20 22.99
C GLU A 860 -11.98 -38.42 21.57
N LYS A 861 -13.18 -38.99 21.45
CA LYS A 861 -13.91 -39.12 20.16
C LYS A 861 -14.40 -37.77 19.58
N ALA A 862 -14.29 -36.67 20.33
CA ALA A 862 -14.83 -35.37 19.97
C ALA A 862 -13.91 -34.59 19.01
N ARG A 863 -14.30 -34.55 17.72
CA ARG A 863 -13.56 -33.87 16.63
C ARG A 863 -13.18 -32.41 16.94
N GLU A 864 -14.03 -31.66 17.62
CA GLU A 864 -13.72 -30.28 17.99
C GLU A 864 -12.71 -30.18 19.14
N VAL A 865 -12.71 -31.11 20.10
CA VAL A 865 -11.74 -31.14 21.21
C VAL A 865 -10.35 -31.45 20.65
N ILE A 866 -10.22 -32.50 19.81
CA ILE A 866 -8.99 -32.85 19.09
C ILE A 866 -8.43 -31.64 18.32
N LYS A 867 -9.28 -30.86 17.63
CA LYS A 867 -8.86 -29.65 16.90
C LYS A 867 -8.24 -28.59 17.84
N SER A 868 -8.81 -28.36 19.03
CA SER A 868 -8.24 -27.43 20.01
C SER A 868 -6.95 -27.98 20.64
N VAL A 869 -6.89 -29.28 20.96
CA VAL A 869 -5.69 -29.95 21.50
C VAL A 869 -4.50 -29.84 20.54
N ILE A 870 -4.71 -30.10 19.24
CA ILE A 870 -3.73 -29.86 18.17
C ILE A 870 -3.24 -28.40 18.14
N GLY A 871 -4.14 -27.44 18.40
CA GLY A 871 -3.79 -26.02 18.57
C GLY A 871 -2.87 -25.76 19.76
N PHE A 872 -3.22 -26.29 20.94
CA PHE A 872 -2.41 -26.18 22.15
C PHE A 872 -1.03 -26.84 21.99
N LEU A 873 -0.94 -28.00 21.34
CA LEU A 873 0.33 -28.65 21.02
C LEU A 873 1.22 -27.80 20.09
N LYS A 874 0.63 -27.15 19.06
CA LYS A 874 1.35 -26.21 18.17
C LYS A 874 2.02 -25.06 18.94
N LEU A 875 1.46 -24.70 20.10
CA LEU A 875 1.94 -23.66 21.01
C LEU A 875 2.94 -24.19 22.04
N GLY A 876 2.63 -25.28 22.76
CA GLY A 876 3.51 -25.85 23.79
C GLY A 876 4.89 -26.23 23.25
N ILE A 877 4.95 -26.77 22.03
CA ILE A 877 6.21 -27.06 21.32
C ILE A 877 7.06 -25.79 21.09
N ALA A 878 6.44 -24.62 21.00
CA ALA A 878 7.05 -23.32 20.72
C ALA A 878 7.32 -22.44 21.96
N ILE A 879 6.92 -22.90 23.16
CA ILE A 879 7.18 -22.19 24.43
C ILE A 879 8.09 -23.01 25.34
N LEU A 880 7.83 -24.31 25.53
CA LEU A 880 8.65 -25.16 26.40
C LEU A 880 10.11 -25.22 25.89
N PRO A 881 11.10 -25.38 26.80
CA PRO A 881 12.47 -25.71 26.41
C PRO A 881 12.53 -27.06 25.67
N LYS A 882 13.69 -27.42 25.11
CA LYS A 882 13.81 -28.68 24.37
C LYS A 882 13.79 -29.88 25.33
N GLU A 883 14.38 -29.69 26.50
CA GLU A 883 14.68 -30.68 27.53
C GLU A 883 13.41 -31.20 28.19
N ALA A 884 12.59 -30.30 28.77
CA ALA A 884 11.31 -30.65 29.40
C ALA A 884 10.29 -31.26 28.42
N LEU A 885 10.41 -30.95 27.13
CA LEU A 885 9.51 -31.48 26.08
C LEU A 885 9.88 -32.92 25.65
N VAL A 886 11.03 -33.46 26.07
CA VAL A 886 11.42 -34.86 25.78
C VAL A 886 10.47 -35.87 26.44
N GLU A 887 10.10 -35.66 27.71
CA GLU A 887 9.20 -36.55 28.48
C GLU A 887 7.87 -36.78 27.74
N PHE A 888 7.29 -35.70 27.20
CA PHE A 888 6.00 -35.72 26.53
C PHE A 888 6.06 -36.22 25.09
N LEU A 889 7.25 -36.31 24.49
CA LEU A 889 7.41 -36.56 23.05
C LEU A 889 6.81 -37.91 22.60
N PRO A 890 6.97 -39.05 23.32
CA PRO A 890 6.32 -40.31 22.96
C PRO A 890 4.79 -40.21 23.01
N SER A 891 4.23 -39.56 24.02
CA SER A 891 2.78 -39.38 24.20
C SER A 891 2.18 -38.47 23.11
N ILE A 892 2.87 -37.37 22.79
CA ILE A 892 2.52 -36.47 21.67
C ILE A 892 2.53 -37.25 20.36
N VAL A 893 3.57 -38.04 20.09
CA VAL A 893 3.71 -38.80 18.84
C VAL A 893 2.60 -39.86 18.74
N ASN A 894 2.45 -40.73 19.74
CA ASN A 894 1.48 -41.83 19.69
C ASN A 894 0.03 -41.33 19.59
N GLY A 895 -0.36 -40.34 20.38
CA GLY A 895 -1.72 -39.78 20.34
C GLY A 895 -2.03 -39.05 19.02
N LEU A 896 -1.04 -38.40 18.40
CA LEU A 896 -1.22 -37.77 17.08
C LEU A 896 -1.32 -38.79 15.93
N LEU A 897 -0.68 -39.96 16.07
CA LEU A 897 -0.71 -41.04 15.08
C LEU A 897 -2.00 -41.88 15.16
N GLN A 898 -2.60 -42.06 16.35
CA GLN A 898 -3.87 -42.79 16.52
C GLN A 898 -4.95 -42.33 15.52
N TRP A 899 -5.11 -41.02 15.35
CA TRP A 899 -6.11 -40.42 14.45
C TRP A 899 -5.81 -40.59 12.95
N ILE A 900 -4.59 -40.99 12.57
CA ILE A 900 -4.24 -41.35 11.19
C ILE A 900 -4.89 -42.68 10.79
N GLY A 901 -5.31 -43.52 11.74
CA GLY A 901 -6.12 -44.72 11.47
C GLY A 901 -7.56 -44.37 11.05
N GLU A 902 -8.31 -43.76 11.97
CA GLU A 902 -9.78 -43.62 11.87
C GLU A 902 -10.26 -42.37 11.12
N SER A 903 -9.43 -41.31 11.02
CA SER A 903 -9.86 -39.99 10.50
C SER A 903 -9.07 -39.49 9.28
N LYS A 904 -8.43 -40.44 8.56
CA LYS A 904 -7.39 -40.31 7.51
C LYS A 904 -7.31 -39.04 6.67
N ALA A 905 -8.44 -38.43 6.30
CA ALA A 905 -8.46 -37.22 5.47
C ALA A 905 -8.39 -35.89 6.25
N ARG A 906 -8.99 -35.77 7.44
CA ARG A 906 -9.35 -34.44 8.02
C ARG A 906 -8.29 -33.84 8.94
N PHE A 907 -7.53 -34.63 9.71
CA PHE A 907 -6.48 -34.12 10.61
C PHE A 907 -5.05 -34.30 10.09
N ARG A 908 -4.85 -35.09 9.02
CA ARG A 908 -3.54 -35.49 8.49
C ARG A 908 -2.59 -34.32 8.21
N ALA A 909 -3.09 -33.22 7.63
CA ALA A 909 -2.30 -32.01 7.41
C ALA A 909 -1.79 -31.38 8.72
N LYS A 910 -2.63 -31.31 9.76
CA LYS A 910 -2.28 -30.67 11.04
C LYS A 910 -1.36 -31.54 11.89
N THR A 911 -1.56 -32.86 11.87
CA THR A 911 -0.59 -33.83 12.42
C THR A 911 0.75 -33.70 11.71
N ARG A 912 0.79 -33.62 10.37
CA ARG A 912 2.01 -33.38 9.60
C ARG A 912 2.69 -32.06 9.98
N THR A 913 1.94 -30.96 10.14
CA THR A 913 2.46 -29.67 10.62
C THR A 913 3.11 -29.75 12.00
N ILE A 914 2.52 -30.50 12.95
CA ILE A 914 3.12 -30.72 14.27
C ILE A 914 4.37 -31.60 14.16
N MET A 915 4.32 -32.71 13.44
CA MET A 915 5.48 -33.59 13.22
C MET A 915 6.64 -32.83 12.54
N MET A 916 6.35 -31.94 11.59
CA MET A 916 7.36 -31.04 11.00
C MET A 916 7.98 -30.09 12.04
N LYS A 917 7.21 -29.53 12.97
CA LYS A 917 7.77 -28.74 14.09
C LYS A 917 8.66 -29.58 15.01
N LEU A 918 8.25 -30.80 15.34
CA LEU A 918 9.03 -31.71 16.18
C LEU A 918 10.35 -32.10 15.51
N CYS A 919 10.33 -32.53 14.24
CA CYS A 919 11.54 -32.83 13.47
C CYS A 919 12.48 -31.62 13.34
N ARG A 920 11.96 -30.39 13.28
CA ARG A 920 12.75 -29.15 13.27
C ARG A 920 13.40 -28.83 14.63
N LYS A 921 12.82 -29.24 15.76
CA LYS A 921 13.33 -28.96 17.13
C LYS A 921 14.25 -30.06 17.68
N PHE A 922 13.98 -31.31 17.34
CA PHE A 922 14.70 -32.48 17.86
C PHE A 922 15.61 -33.18 16.85
N GLY A 923 15.46 -32.90 15.55
CA GLY A 923 16.08 -33.67 14.48
C GLY A 923 15.18 -34.79 13.98
N TYR A 924 15.41 -35.23 12.75
CA TYR A 924 14.54 -36.18 12.05
C TYR A 924 14.70 -37.61 12.59
N GLU A 925 15.92 -38.00 12.94
CA GLU A 925 16.26 -39.35 13.40
C GLU A 925 15.67 -39.64 14.79
N TYR A 926 15.71 -38.67 15.70
CA TYR A 926 15.14 -38.80 17.04
C TYR A 926 13.60 -38.86 17.04
N VAL A 927 12.93 -38.13 16.13
CA VAL A 927 11.48 -38.27 15.98
C VAL A 927 11.12 -39.58 15.26
N ALA A 928 11.94 -40.04 14.31
CA ALA A 928 11.72 -41.29 13.59
C ALA A 928 11.82 -42.55 14.48
N SER A 929 12.64 -42.54 15.53
CA SER A 929 12.74 -43.67 16.48
C SER A 929 11.49 -43.83 17.35
N LEU A 930 10.75 -42.74 17.59
CA LEU A 930 9.50 -42.73 18.36
C LEU A 930 8.25 -43.02 17.52
N VAL A 931 8.38 -43.16 16.19
CA VAL A 931 7.25 -43.43 15.28
C VAL A 931 7.15 -44.93 14.98
N PRO A 932 5.99 -45.58 15.27
CA PRO A 932 5.70 -46.96 14.89
C PRO A 932 5.91 -47.24 13.40
N GLU A 933 6.32 -48.46 13.07
CA GLU A 933 6.87 -48.79 11.75
C GLU A 933 5.88 -48.55 10.60
N ALA A 934 4.57 -48.73 10.86
CA ALA A 934 3.49 -48.47 9.91
C ALA A 934 3.48 -47.02 9.38
N ASP A 935 3.76 -46.04 10.25
CA ASP A 935 3.65 -44.61 9.97
C ASP A 935 4.98 -43.95 9.57
N ARG A 936 6.11 -44.66 9.60
CA ARG A 936 7.43 -44.09 9.23
C ARG A 936 7.46 -43.46 7.83
N LYS A 937 6.59 -43.91 6.91
CA LYS A 937 6.37 -43.28 5.59
C LYS A 937 6.02 -41.79 5.68
N LEU A 938 5.33 -41.35 6.73
CA LEU A 938 5.01 -39.93 6.99
C LEU A 938 6.28 -39.10 7.25
N ILE A 939 7.23 -39.62 8.02
CA ILE A 939 8.50 -38.94 8.31
C ILE A 939 9.37 -38.85 7.05
N THR A 940 9.40 -39.91 6.23
CA THR A 940 10.06 -39.90 4.92
C THR A 940 9.47 -38.84 3.98
N HIS A 941 8.15 -38.62 4.02
CA HIS A 941 7.52 -37.54 3.25
C HIS A 941 7.89 -36.16 3.80
N ILE A 942 7.79 -35.97 5.12
CA ILE A 942 8.16 -34.73 5.83
C ILE A 942 9.62 -34.32 5.57
N ARG A 943 10.54 -35.29 5.41
CA ARG A 943 11.92 -35.04 4.97
C ARG A 943 11.98 -34.46 3.55
N LYS A 944 11.34 -35.13 2.58
CA LYS A 944 11.29 -34.67 1.18
C LYS A 944 10.61 -33.30 1.02
N THR A 945 9.55 -33.00 1.78
CA THR A 945 8.91 -31.67 1.75
C THR A 945 9.90 -30.61 2.23
N LYS A 946 10.61 -30.83 3.35
CA LYS A 946 11.55 -29.87 3.93
C LYS A 946 12.77 -29.62 3.04
N GLU A 947 13.24 -30.65 2.31
CA GLU A 947 14.30 -30.54 1.29
C GLU A 947 13.88 -29.69 0.06
N ARG A 948 12.57 -29.53 -0.21
CA ARG A 948 12.04 -28.54 -1.18
C ARG A 948 11.90 -27.15 -0.53
N GLU A 949 11.25 -27.11 0.63
CA GLU A 949 10.94 -25.90 1.39
C GLU A 949 12.19 -25.08 1.73
N ASP A 950 13.34 -25.70 1.98
CA ASP A 950 14.58 -25.00 2.31
C ASP A 950 15.27 -24.43 1.07
N ARG A 951 15.18 -25.10 -0.10
CA ARG A 951 15.65 -24.57 -1.40
C ARG A 951 14.85 -23.33 -1.84
N GLU A 952 13.57 -23.23 -1.46
CA GLU A 952 12.76 -22.03 -1.73
C GLU A 952 13.03 -20.90 -0.74
N LYS A 953 13.38 -21.21 0.52
CA LYS A 953 13.79 -20.19 1.52
C LYS A 953 15.13 -19.55 1.20
N GLU A 954 16.05 -20.26 0.54
CA GLU A 954 17.28 -19.67 -0.02
C GLU A 954 16.97 -18.57 -1.07
N GLN A 955 15.79 -18.58 -1.69
CA GLN A 955 15.36 -17.57 -2.66
C GLN A 955 14.48 -16.45 -2.07
N LYS A 956 14.05 -16.54 -0.79
CA LYS A 956 13.15 -15.57 -0.15
C LYS A 956 13.53 -15.29 1.31
N ARG A 957 14.50 -14.39 1.49
CA ARG A 957 14.78 -13.72 2.77
C ARG A 957 14.65 -12.20 2.65
N GLU A 958 13.43 -11.69 2.82
CA GLU A 958 13.20 -10.35 3.38
C GLU A 958 11.72 -10.19 3.80
N SER A 959 11.48 -9.35 4.81
CA SER A 959 10.16 -9.03 5.43
C SER A 959 9.37 -10.21 6.05
N ARG A 960 9.39 -10.30 7.39
CA ARG A 960 8.26 -10.79 8.20
C ARG A 960 8.17 -9.96 9.49
N GLY A 961 7.04 -9.28 9.70
CA GLY A 961 6.65 -8.73 10.99
C GLY A 961 5.99 -9.79 11.88
N GLN A 962 5.51 -9.38 13.06
CA GLN A 962 4.72 -10.25 13.94
C GLN A 962 3.38 -10.64 13.28
N LYS A 963 3.01 -11.91 13.40
CA LYS A 963 1.71 -12.46 12.99
C LYS A 963 0.69 -12.34 14.13
N SER A 964 -0.61 -12.26 13.82
CA SER A 964 -1.67 -12.29 14.84
C SER A 964 -1.90 -13.70 15.41
N PHE A 965 -2.60 -13.82 16.55
CA PHE A 965 -2.93 -15.13 17.14
C PHE A 965 -3.83 -15.97 16.23
N GLU A 966 -4.87 -15.38 15.61
CA GLU A 966 -5.74 -16.11 14.70
C GLU A 966 -5.00 -16.47 13.40
N GLU A 967 -4.10 -15.62 12.89
CA GLU A 967 -3.21 -15.97 11.77
C GLU A 967 -2.28 -17.15 12.15
N PHE A 968 -1.65 -17.13 13.33
CA PHE A 968 -0.84 -18.24 13.84
C PHE A 968 -1.63 -19.56 13.94
N MET A 969 -2.94 -19.49 14.17
CA MET A 969 -3.82 -20.67 14.21
C MET A 969 -4.29 -21.11 12.82
N GLN A 970 -4.49 -20.18 11.87
CA GLN A 970 -4.95 -20.43 10.50
C GLN A 970 -3.84 -20.85 9.51
N ASP A 971 -2.55 -20.62 9.85
CA ASP A 971 -1.32 -20.96 9.08
C ASP A 971 -1.10 -22.50 8.85
N SER A 972 -2.15 -23.26 8.51
CA SER A 972 -2.15 -24.72 8.33
C SER A 972 -3.42 -25.32 7.65
N ASP A 973 -4.32 -24.52 7.06
CA ASP A 973 -5.55 -25.05 6.40
C ASP A 973 -5.54 -25.01 4.85
N ASP A 974 -4.59 -24.33 4.19
CA ASP A 974 -4.58 -24.12 2.72
C ASP A 974 -3.41 -24.79 1.93
N ASP A 975 -2.36 -25.31 2.59
CA ASP A 975 -1.19 -25.95 1.93
C ASP A 975 -1.23 -27.49 1.99
N ASP A 976 -2.01 -28.12 1.11
CA ASP A 976 -1.62 -29.28 0.28
C ASP A 976 -2.84 -29.84 -0.49
N SER A 977 -2.81 -29.72 -1.82
CA SER A 977 -3.68 -30.48 -2.74
C SER A 977 -2.81 -31.23 -3.75
N ASP A 978 -2.17 -32.30 -3.30
CA ASP A 978 -1.23 -33.10 -4.10
C ASP A 978 -1.88 -33.67 -5.38
N HIS A 979 -1.16 -33.52 -6.50
CA HIS A 979 -1.56 -34.00 -7.83
C HIS A 979 -0.32 -34.59 -8.53
N GLU A 980 -0.15 -35.92 -8.49
CA GLU A 980 0.97 -36.59 -9.16
C GLU A 980 0.63 -36.89 -10.63
N GLY A 981 1.40 -36.36 -11.60
CA GLY A 981 1.25 -36.74 -13.00
C GLY A 981 1.79 -35.78 -14.09
N GLY A 982 3.11 -35.62 -14.22
CA GLY A 982 3.75 -35.23 -15.50
C GLY A 982 3.94 -33.73 -15.81
N ALA A 983 5.09 -33.39 -16.42
CA ALA A 983 5.49 -32.06 -16.89
C ALA A 983 4.52 -31.47 -17.95
N ALA A 984 4.06 -30.20 -17.87
CA ALA A 984 4.76 -28.92 -18.14
C ALA A 984 5.10 -28.69 -19.65
N THR A 985 4.95 -27.50 -20.29
CA THR A 985 5.08 -26.09 -19.81
C THR A 985 4.25 -25.02 -20.59
N THR A 986 3.96 -23.88 -19.91
CA THR A 986 3.91 -22.45 -20.40
C THR A 986 2.95 -21.90 -21.51
N LYS A 987 1.84 -21.30 -21.07
CA LYS A 987 1.31 -19.90 -21.26
C LYS A 987 1.59 -19.03 -22.54
N SER A 988 0.50 -18.47 -23.12
CA SER A 988 0.28 -17.07 -23.61
C SER A 988 -1.24 -16.88 -23.90
N SER A 989 -2.03 -15.85 -23.51
CA SER A 989 -2.05 -14.37 -23.76
C SER A 989 -2.31 -14.00 -25.24
N LYS A 990 -3.21 -13.08 -25.66
CA LYS A 990 -4.03 -11.97 -25.04
C LYS A 990 -5.47 -11.96 -25.67
N GLY A 991 -6.46 -11.10 -25.38
CA GLY A 991 -6.66 -9.98 -24.41
C GLY A 991 -7.93 -9.15 -24.73
N ASN A 992 -8.32 -8.23 -23.82
CA ASN A 992 -9.49 -7.30 -23.88
C ASN A 992 -10.89 -7.96 -23.90
N ASP A 993 -11.99 -7.34 -23.45
CA ASP A 993 -12.24 -5.95 -23.01
C ASP A 993 -12.36 -5.75 -21.48
N ALA A 994 -12.39 -4.48 -21.03
CA ALA A 994 -12.72 -4.10 -19.67
C ALA A 994 -13.38 -2.70 -19.59
N VAL A 995 -14.40 -2.55 -18.74
CA VAL A 995 -14.98 -1.25 -18.36
C VAL A 995 -15.21 -1.20 -16.84
N ALA A 996 -14.83 -0.07 -16.22
CA ALA A 996 -15.19 0.42 -14.88
C ALA A 996 -14.68 -0.30 -13.59
N GLN A 997 -13.73 0.40 -12.93
CA GLN A 997 -13.75 0.82 -11.51
C GLN A 997 -13.25 -0.11 -10.37
N GLN A 998 -11.95 0.07 -10.02
CA GLN A 998 -11.39 0.50 -8.71
C GLN A 998 -11.90 -0.14 -7.39
N ARG A 999 -11.08 -0.46 -6.36
CA ARG A 999 -9.64 -0.26 -6.00
C ARG A 999 -9.33 -1.14 -4.75
N PRO A 1000 -8.08 -1.27 -4.21
CA PRO A 1000 -6.72 -1.06 -4.76
C PRO A 1000 -5.78 -2.30 -4.57
N ALA A 1001 -4.57 -2.30 -5.17
CA ALA A 1001 -3.53 -3.35 -4.96
C ALA A 1001 -2.08 -2.83 -5.10
N LYS A 1002 -1.07 -3.62 -4.73
CA LYS A 1002 0.38 -3.25 -4.70
C LYS A 1002 1.25 -3.96 -5.77
N LYS A 1003 2.32 -3.24 -6.18
CA LYS A 1003 3.46 -3.50 -7.12
C LYS A 1003 3.85 -4.94 -7.53
N ILE A 1004 4.33 -5.09 -8.78
CA ILE A 1004 5.05 -6.26 -9.39
C ILE A 1004 6.24 -5.76 -10.28
N LYS A 1005 7.25 -6.61 -10.58
CA LYS A 1005 8.40 -6.39 -11.53
C LYS A 1005 8.41 -7.44 -12.68
N THR A 1006 9.26 -7.28 -13.71
CA THR A 1006 9.18 -7.92 -15.05
C THR A 1006 10.44 -8.67 -15.56
N ALA A 1007 10.30 -9.59 -16.54
CA ALA A 1007 11.37 -10.20 -17.40
C ALA A 1007 10.80 -10.99 -18.63
N ASN A 1008 11.66 -11.43 -19.60
CA ASN A 1008 11.35 -12.03 -20.94
C ASN A 1008 12.09 -13.39 -21.15
N GLY A 1009 12.00 -14.21 -22.23
CA GLY A 1009 11.19 -14.28 -23.49
C GLY A 1009 11.96 -14.93 -24.69
N ALA A 1010 11.34 -15.79 -25.54
CA ALA A 1010 11.98 -16.48 -26.71
C ALA A 1010 10.94 -17.02 -27.78
N SER A 1011 11.39 -17.51 -28.96
CA SER A 1011 10.54 -17.70 -30.18
C SER A 1011 10.83 -18.95 -31.07
N ASN A 1012 9.98 -19.19 -32.10
CA ASN A 1012 10.10 -20.19 -33.20
C ASN A 1012 9.59 -19.61 -34.54
N TYR A 1013 9.86 -20.24 -35.70
CA TYR A 1013 9.69 -19.65 -37.06
C TYR A 1013 8.83 -20.52 -38.02
N ILE A 1014 8.31 -19.94 -39.11
CA ILE A 1014 7.51 -20.59 -40.17
C ILE A 1014 8.21 -20.39 -41.53
N LYS A 1015 8.18 -21.40 -42.41
CA LYS A 1015 8.88 -21.35 -43.70
C LYS A 1015 7.97 -20.82 -44.82
N GLU A 1016 8.40 -19.74 -45.47
CA GLU A 1016 7.77 -19.22 -46.70
C GLU A 1016 8.13 -20.09 -47.91
N ASN A 1017 7.17 -20.27 -48.81
CA ASN A 1017 7.37 -20.62 -50.22
C ASN A 1017 6.69 -19.52 -51.04
N ALA A 1018 7.22 -19.22 -52.24
CA ALA A 1018 6.76 -18.11 -53.08
C ALA A 1018 5.63 -18.51 -54.06
N GLU A 1019 5.19 -17.51 -54.82
CA GLU A 1019 4.16 -17.52 -55.88
C GLU A 1019 2.69 -17.46 -55.39
N GLU A 1020 1.82 -16.96 -56.25
CA GLU A 1020 0.67 -16.15 -55.87
C GLU A 1020 -0.64 -16.96 -55.73
N ASP A 1021 -1.19 -17.05 -54.52
CA ASP A 1021 -2.64 -17.10 -54.31
C ASP A 1021 -3.01 -16.71 -52.86
N ILE A 1022 -4.17 -16.08 -52.65
CA ILE A 1022 -4.60 -15.63 -51.31
C ILE A 1022 -5.28 -16.79 -50.58
N VAL A 1023 -4.59 -17.37 -49.59
CA VAL A 1023 -5.13 -18.44 -48.74
C VAL A 1023 -6.24 -17.91 -47.83
N ASP A 1024 -7.46 -18.43 -48.01
CA ASP A 1024 -8.59 -18.17 -47.09
C ASP A 1024 -8.38 -18.89 -45.75
N PHE A 1025 -8.34 -18.12 -44.67
CA PHE A 1025 -8.15 -18.61 -43.30
C PHE A 1025 -9.45 -19.12 -42.64
N LEU A 1026 -10.59 -19.12 -43.34
CA LEU A 1026 -11.85 -19.69 -42.87
C LEU A 1026 -12.02 -21.19 -43.21
N ASP A 1027 -11.19 -21.77 -44.08
CA ASP A 1027 -11.22 -23.22 -44.35
C ASP A 1027 -10.28 -24.01 -43.41
N ASN A 1028 -10.76 -25.17 -42.95
CA ASN A 1028 -10.13 -26.03 -41.95
C ASN A 1028 -8.86 -26.76 -42.46
N ALA A 1029 -8.47 -26.56 -43.71
CA ALA A 1029 -7.33 -27.22 -44.34
C ALA A 1029 -5.97 -26.54 -44.09
N ALA A 1030 -5.95 -25.23 -43.78
CA ALA A 1030 -4.73 -24.41 -43.73
C ALA A 1030 -3.67 -24.86 -42.71
N PHE A 1031 -4.06 -25.58 -41.65
CA PHE A 1031 -3.17 -26.04 -40.58
C PHE A 1031 -2.19 -27.17 -40.98
N LYS A 1032 -2.22 -27.69 -42.22
CA LYS A 1032 -1.39 -28.84 -42.63
C LYS A 1032 0.10 -28.54 -42.89
N ASN A 1033 0.52 -27.27 -42.95
CA ASN A 1033 1.82 -26.89 -43.53
C ASN A 1033 2.94 -26.54 -42.52
N ILE A 1034 2.77 -26.75 -41.21
CA ILE A 1034 3.85 -26.52 -40.20
C ILE A 1034 4.25 -27.86 -39.57
N VAL A 1035 5.51 -28.28 -39.75
CA VAL A 1035 6.00 -29.63 -39.41
C VAL A 1035 7.14 -29.61 -38.38
N PRO A 1036 6.93 -30.17 -37.17
CA PRO A 1036 8.02 -30.55 -36.26
C PRO A 1036 8.72 -31.83 -36.75
N SER A 1037 10.05 -31.89 -36.65
CA SER A 1037 10.82 -33.00 -37.23
C SER A 1037 10.97 -34.22 -36.31
N ARG A 1038 10.23 -35.31 -36.63
CA ARG A 1038 10.61 -36.75 -36.50
C ARG A 1038 10.97 -37.32 -35.10
N LYS A 1039 10.98 -38.64 -34.85
CA LYS A 1039 10.14 -39.84 -35.18
C LYS A 1039 10.77 -41.04 -34.40
N ALA A 1040 10.14 -42.18 -34.12
CA ALA A 1040 8.79 -42.55 -33.65
C ALA A 1040 8.73 -44.10 -33.58
N LYS A 1041 8.22 -44.71 -32.49
CA LYS A 1041 7.83 -46.14 -32.45
C LYS A 1041 6.67 -46.40 -31.46
N ARG A 1042 6.09 -47.60 -31.52
CA ARG A 1042 4.66 -47.91 -31.33
C ARG A 1042 4.46 -49.40 -30.91
N VAL A 1043 3.21 -49.82 -30.66
CA VAL A 1043 2.66 -51.16 -30.38
C VAL A 1043 2.53 -51.46 -28.89
N GLU A 1044 1.45 -52.03 -28.34
CA GLU A 1044 -0.06 -52.00 -28.44
C GLU A 1044 -0.54 -53.25 -27.64
N SER A 1045 -1.77 -53.48 -27.14
CA SER A 1045 -3.09 -52.79 -27.16
C SER A 1045 -3.75 -52.85 -25.73
N ASP A 1046 -4.94 -53.37 -25.31
CA ASP A 1046 -6.16 -53.97 -25.91
C ASP A 1046 -7.35 -54.05 -24.86
N ASP A 1047 -8.46 -54.75 -25.19
CA ASP A 1047 -9.68 -55.16 -24.40
C ASP A 1047 -10.84 -54.15 -24.11
N GLU A 1048 -12.09 -54.60 -24.35
CA GLU A 1048 -13.34 -53.81 -24.45
C GLU A 1048 -14.60 -54.57 -23.92
N PHE A 1049 -15.75 -53.90 -23.71
CA PHE A 1049 -17.02 -54.48 -23.20
C PHE A 1049 -18.17 -54.43 -24.22
N GLU A 1050 -19.01 -55.48 -24.27
CA GLU A 1050 -20.11 -55.64 -25.25
C GLU A 1050 -21.38 -54.80 -24.97
N ILE A 1051 -22.14 -54.51 -26.04
CA ILE A 1051 -23.35 -53.67 -26.05
C ILE A 1051 -24.46 -54.33 -26.89
N ALA A 1052 -25.72 -54.22 -26.47
CA ALA A 1052 -26.87 -54.77 -27.20
C ALA A 1052 -27.23 -53.95 -28.47
N LYS A 1053 -27.98 -54.56 -29.40
CA LYS A 1053 -28.29 -53.97 -30.73
C LYS A 1053 -29.21 -52.72 -30.72
N ASP A 1054 -29.65 -52.25 -29.56
CA ASP A 1054 -30.32 -50.95 -29.38
C ASP A 1054 -29.42 -49.87 -28.73
N GLY A 1055 -28.14 -50.18 -28.50
CA GLY A 1055 -27.15 -49.27 -27.93
C GLY A 1055 -27.13 -49.19 -26.40
N ARG A 1056 -27.79 -50.13 -25.70
CA ARG A 1056 -27.78 -50.18 -24.23
C ARG A 1056 -26.78 -51.20 -23.68
N MET A 1057 -26.10 -50.80 -22.60
CA MET A 1057 -25.25 -51.66 -21.78
C MET A 1057 -26.14 -52.47 -20.82
N ILE A 1058 -25.91 -53.77 -20.73
CA ILE A 1058 -26.72 -54.68 -19.88
C ILE A 1058 -26.10 -54.74 -18.48
N ILE A 1059 -26.92 -54.52 -17.46
CA ILE A 1059 -26.57 -54.76 -16.05
C ILE A 1059 -27.55 -55.83 -15.52
N PRO A 1060 -27.07 -57.02 -15.10
CA PRO A 1060 -27.91 -58.05 -14.48
C PRO A 1060 -28.59 -57.57 -13.20
N GLY A 1061 -29.79 -58.09 -12.92
CA GLY A 1061 -30.67 -57.63 -11.85
C GLY A 1061 -30.34 -58.18 -10.44
N ILE A 1062 -31.08 -57.62 -9.47
CA ILE A 1062 -31.06 -57.96 -8.04
C ILE A 1062 -32.14 -59.03 -7.76
N PRO A 1063 -31.93 -59.99 -6.84
CA PRO A 1063 -32.99 -60.70 -6.14
C PRO A 1063 -33.36 -59.99 -4.82
N ASP A 1064 -34.64 -59.83 -4.56
CA ASP A 1064 -35.19 -59.31 -3.30
C ASP A 1064 -35.23 -60.41 -2.21
N ASP A 1065 -35.32 -60.02 -0.93
CA ASP A 1065 -36.11 -60.68 0.13
C ASP A 1065 -36.15 -59.77 1.39
N ASP A 1066 -37.28 -59.81 2.11
CA ASP A 1066 -37.73 -58.78 3.07
C ASP A 1066 -37.23 -58.94 4.53
N ASP A 1067 -37.21 -57.84 5.30
CA ASP A 1067 -38.00 -57.67 6.55
C ASP A 1067 -37.85 -56.24 7.14
N ASP A 1068 -38.90 -55.71 7.80
CA ASP A 1068 -39.09 -54.29 8.17
C ASP A 1068 -38.92 -53.93 9.67
N ASP A 1069 -38.70 -52.63 9.94
CA ASP A 1069 -38.88 -51.87 11.21
C ASP A 1069 -37.98 -52.23 12.44
N ASP A 1070 -37.67 -51.32 13.40
CA ASP A 1070 -38.17 -49.95 13.69
C ASP A 1070 -37.07 -49.04 14.33
N ALA A 1071 -37.37 -47.75 14.48
CA ALA A 1071 -36.93 -46.77 15.50
C ALA A 1071 -35.68 -45.87 15.30
N MET A 1072 -35.97 -44.64 14.82
CA MET A 1072 -35.51 -43.32 15.34
C MET A 1072 -34.06 -42.81 15.17
N GLY A 1073 -33.92 -41.54 14.71
CA GLY A 1073 -32.76 -40.69 15.06
C GLY A 1073 -32.22 -39.69 14.01
N ASP A 1074 -33.05 -38.85 13.38
CA ASP A 1074 -32.58 -37.84 12.40
C ASP A 1074 -31.75 -36.70 13.06
N SER A 1075 -30.68 -36.22 12.40
CA SER A 1075 -29.72 -35.26 13.00
C SER A 1075 -29.06 -34.30 12.00
N GLU A 1076 -28.75 -33.08 12.45
CA GLU A 1076 -28.49 -31.90 11.61
C GLU A 1076 -27.16 -31.87 10.82
N ASP A 1077 -26.34 -32.93 10.90
CA ASP A 1077 -24.95 -32.94 10.43
C ASP A 1077 -24.81 -33.04 8.88
N GLU A 1078 -25.77 -33.65 8.18
CA GLU A 1078 -25.77 -33.75 6.70
C GLU A 1078 -25.70 -32.38 6.01
N ASP A 1079 -26.47 -31.42 6.53
CA ASP A 1079 -26.74 -30.17 5.83
C ASP A 1079 -25.58 -29.18 5.96
N ALA A 1080 -24.76 -29.33 7.01
CA ALA A 1080 -23.46 -28.68 7.13
C ALA A 1080 -22.47 -29.21 6.08
N VAL A 1081 -22.41 -30.54 5.88
CA VAL A 1081 -21.51 -31.17 4.90
C VAL A 1081 -21.86 -30.75 3.46
N ARG A 1082 -23.15 -30.69 3.09
CA ARG A 1082 -23.59 -30.20 1.77
C ARG A 1082 -23.11 -28.78 1.49
N ARG A 1083 -23.23 -27.87 2.45
CA ARG A 1083 -22.82 -26.45 2.30
C ARG A 1083 -21.30 -26.29 2.18
N ASP A 1084 -20.52 -27.09 2.91
CA ASP A 1084 -19.05 -27.04 2.85
C ASP A 1084 -18.50 -27.58 1.52
N VAL A 1085 -19.09 -28.66 0.99
CA VAL A 1085 -18.78 -29.19 -0.36
C VAL A 1085 -19.12 -28.16 -1.44
N GLN A 1086 -20.28 -27.49 -1.33
CA GLN A 1086 -20.72 -26.48 -2.30
C GLN A 1086 -19.81 -25.23 -2.30
N LYS A 1087 -19.32 -24.79 -1.14
CA LYS A 1087 -18.29 -23.73 -1.05
C LYS A 1087 -16.96 -24.12 -1.66
N LYS A 1088 -16.48 -25.35 -1.42
CA LYS A 1088 -15.21 -25.82 -1.98
C LYS A 1088 -15.24 -25.97 -3.50
N LEU A 1089 -16.37 -26.37 -4.08
CA LEU A 1089 -16.57 -26.38 -5.53
C LEU A 1089 -16.48 -24.97 -6.14
N ALA A 1090 -17.10 -23.97 -5.51
CA ALA A 1090 -17.06 -22.58 -5.97
C ALA A 1090 -15.63 -21.99 -5.95
N ASN A 1091 -14.86 -22.23 -4.88
CA ASN A 1091 -13.51 -21.67 -4.73
C ASN A 1091 -12.46 -22.29 -5.68
N MET A 1092 -12.68 -23.51 -6.20
CA MET A 1092 -11.75 -24.16 -7.14
C MET A 1092 -11.97 -23.75 -8.61
N GLY A 1093 -12.94 -22.88 -8.91
CA GLY A 1093 -13.31 -22.53 -10.29
C GLY A 1093 -13.95 -23.67 -11.10
N LEU A 1094 -14.11 -24.86 -10.49
CA LEU A 1094 -14.77 -26.04 -11.05
C LEU A 1094 -16.29 -25.96 -10.91
N ASP A 1095 -16.85 -24.77 -11.11
CA ASP A 1095 -18.26 -24.66 -11.48
C ASP A 1095 -18.38 -25.19 -12.91
N LYS A 1096 -18.67 -26.50 -13.01
CA LYS A 1096 -19.19 -27.08 -14.24
C LYS A 1096 -20.51 -26.38 -14.53
N LYS A 1097 -20.42 -25.30 -15.32
CA LYS A 1097 -21.44 -24.94 -16.31
C LYS A 1097 -21.83 -26.23 -17.02
N ARG A 1098 -22.91 -26.86 -16.55
CA ARG A 1098 -23.74 -27.70 -17.41
C ARG A 1098 -24.04 -26.80 -18.59
N LYS A 1099 -23.45 -27.14 -19.73
CA LYS A 1099 -23.83 -26.58 -21.01
C LYS A 1099 -25.35 -26.68 -21.04
N ARG A 1100 -26.04 -25.59 -21.39
CA ARG A 1100 -27.45 -25.68 -21.74
C ARG A 1100 -27.51 -26.48 -23.04
N ASP A 1101 -27.50 -27.80 -22.92
CA ASP A 1101 -28.26 -28.64 -23.82
C ASP A 1101 -29.67 -28.05 -23.88
N ALA A 1102 -30.25 -28.03 -25.08
CA ALA A 1102 -31.37 -27.15 -25.39
C ALA A 1102 -32.48 -27.28 -24.34
N ALA A 1103 -32.99 -26.13 -23.88
CA ALA A 1103 -34.15 -26.15 -22.99
C ALA A 1103 -35.27 -26.95 -23.69
N PRO A 1104 -35.79 -28.03 -23.08
CA PRO A 1104 -36.97 -28.68 -23.64
C PRO A 1104 -38.05 -27.61 -23.69
N ALA A 1105 -38.59 -27.37 -24.89
CA ALA A 1105 -39.47 -26.24 -25.10
C ALA A 1105 -40.70 -26.37 -24.18
N GLY A 1106 -40.81 -25.47 -23.20
CA GLY A 1106 -42.09 -25.20 -22.56
C GLY A 1106 -43.09 -24.88 -23.68
N PRO A 1107 -44.28 -25.51 -23.70
CA PRO A 1107 -45.11 -25.60 -24.90
C PRO A 1107 -45.37 -24.21 -25.49
N THR A 1108 -44.93 -24.01 -26.73
CA THR A 1108 -44.86 -22.69 -27.38
C THR A 1108 -46.21 -22.21 -27.89
N ALA A 1109 -47.17 -22.03 -26.98
CA ALA A 1109 -48.39 -21.29 -27.25
C ALA A 1109 -48.06 -19.86 -27.71
N GLY A 1110 -48.86 -19.30 -28.62
CA GLY A 1110 -48.68 -17.95 -29.17
C GLY A 1110 -47.78 -17.87 -30.42
N ASN A 1111 -46.62 -18.54 -30.44
CA ASN A 1111 -45.67 -18.46 -31.58
C ASN A 1111 -46.29 -18.83 -32.94
N GLU A 1112 -47.32 -19.66 -32.96
CA GLU A 1112 -48.03 -20.04 -34.18
C GLU A 1112 -49.05 -19.00 -34.69
N TYR A 1113 -49.43 -18.00 -33.90
CA TYR A 1113 -50.39 -16.94 -34.28
C TYR A 1113 -49.69 -15.68 -34.81
N ARG A 1114 -48.41 -15.47 -34.50
CA ARG A 1114 -47.62 -14.28 -34.83
C ARG A 1114 -47.58 -13.96 -36.34
N ALA A 1115 -47.91 -12.71 -36.69
CA ALA A 1115 -47.87 -12.23 -38.08
C ALA A 1115 -46.43 -12.11 -38.62
N LYS A 1116 -46.25 -12.41 -39.93
CA LYS A 1116 -44.95 -12.28 -40.63
C LYS A 1116 -44.62 -10.88 -41.17
N LYS A 1117 -45.59 -9.95 -41.20
CA LYS A 1117 -45.43 -8.58 -41.75
C LYS A 1117 -46.07 -7.47 -40.91
N ALA A 1118 -46.50 -7.76 -39.67
CA ALA A 1118 -47.13 -6.79 -38.78
C ALA A 1118 -46.83 -7.13 -37.31
N SER A 1119 -47.00 -6.14 -36.41
CA SER A 1119 -46.81 -6.31 -34.97
C SER A 1119 -48.11 -6.79 -34.30
N GLY A 1120 -48.41 -8.09 -34.37
CA GLY A 1120 -49.55 -8.69 -33.68
C GLY A 1120 -49.77 -10.17 -33.99
N ASP A 1121 -50.66 -10.79 -33.21
CA ASP A 1121 -51.09 -12.18 -33.38
C ASP A 1121 -52.42 -12.28 -34.14
N VAL A 1122 -52.57 -13.30 -34.98
CA VAL A 1122 -53.64 -13.45 -35.96
C VAL A 1122 -54.35 -14.78 -35.78
N LYS A 1123 -55.68 -14.74 -35.62
CA LYS A 1123 -56.53 -15.94 -35.50
C LYS A 1123 -56.36 -16.88 -36.70
N LYS A 1124 -56.43 -18.19 -36.46
CA LYS A 1124 -56.37 -19.23 -37.49
C LYS A 1124 -57.56 -20.18 -37.37
N GLN A 1125 -58.26 -20.45 -38.47
CA GLN A 1125 -59.37 -21.39 -38.50
C GLN A 1125 -58.93 -22.78 -38.01
N GLY A 1126 -59.79 -23.43 -37.23
CA GLY A 1126 -59.53 -24.75 -36.64
C GLY A 1126 -58.65 -24.74 -35.38
N LYS A 1127 -58.26 -23.58 -34.84
CA LYS A 1127 -57.54 -23.47 -33.55
C LYS A 1127 -58.19 -22.47 -32.60
N VAL A 1128 -57.87 -22.59 -31.31
CA VAL A 1128 -58.36 -21.73 -30.23
C VAL A 1128 -57.84 -20.29 -30.33
N ASP A 1129 -58.48 -19.34 -29.65
CA ASP A 1129 -58.08 -17.94 -29.67
C ASP A 1129 -56.80 -17.67 -28.86
N PRO A 1130 -55.90 -16.76 -29.33
CA PRO A 1130 -54.54 -16.62 -28.79
C PRO A 1130 -54.43 -16.05 -27.36
N TYR A 1131 -55.53 -15.67 -26.71
CA TYR A 1131 -55.54 -15.09 -25.36
C TYR A 1131 -55.98 -16.07 -24.25
N ALA A 1132 -56.10 -17.37 -24.55
CA ALA A 1132 -56.80 -18.33 -23.70
C ALA A 1132 -55.89 -19.41 -23.05
N TYR A 1133 -55.80 -19.34 -21.71
CA TYR A 1133 -55.36 -20.38 -20.75
C TYR A 1133 -53.87 -20.70 -20.56
N ILE A 1134 -53.55 -20.99 -19.29
CA ILE A 1134 -52.31 -21.61 -18.80
C ILE A 1134 -52.70 -23.01 -18.28
N PRO A 1135 -52.07 -24.11 -18.76
CA PRO A 1135 -52.34 -25.45 -18.22
C PRO A 1135 -51.74 -25.62 -16.82
N LEU A 1136 -52.47 -26.30 -15.93
CA LEU A 1136 -52.04 -26.60 -14.56
C LEU A 1136 -51.34 -27.97 -14.48
N ASP A 1137 -50.14 -28.01 -13.92
CA ASP A 1137 -49.36 -29.23 -13.68
C ASP A 1137 -49.62 -29.76 -12.26
N PRO A 1138 -50.14 -31.00 -12.09
CA PRO A 1138 -50.35 -31.61 -10.77
C PRO A 1138 -49.11 -31.63 -9.87
N LYS A 1139 -47.89 -31.69 -10.41
CA LYS A 1139 -46.64 -31.73 -9.63
C LYS A 1139 -46.34 -30.39 -8.94
N LEU A 1140 -46.94 -29.29 -9.39
CA LEU A 1140 -46.87 -27.97 -8.72
C LEU A 1140 -47.91 -27.81 -7.60
N MET A 1141 -48.95 -28.64 -7.57
CA MET A 1141 -50.02 -28.59 -6.55
C MET A 1141 -49.65 -29.34 -5.25
N ALA A 1142 -48.57 -30.11 -5.25
CA ALA A 1142 -48.09 -30.82 -4.06
C ALA A 1142 -47.74 -29.84 -2.91
N ARG A 1143 -48.21 -30.15 -1.68
CA ARG A 1143 -48.15 -29.26 -0.50
C ARG A 1143 -46.74 -28.73 -0.20
N ARG A 1144 -45.71 -29.55 -0.44
CA ARG A 1144 -44.27 -29.25 -0.26
C ARG A 1144 -43.71 -28.24 -1.29
N ASN A 1145 -44.36 -28.06 -2.44
CA ASN A 1145 -43.90 -27.21 -3.56
C ASN A 1145 -44.61 -25.84 -3.63
N LYS A 1146 -45.57 -25.56 -2.74
CA LYS A 1146 -46.49 -24.40 -2.80
C LYS A 1146 -45.79 -23.06 -3.03
N HIS A 1147 -44.64 -22.81 -2.40
CA HIS A 1147 -43.91 -21.54 -2.53
C HIS A 1147 -43.29 -21.36 -3.95
N SER A 1148 -42.83 -22.45 -4.58
CA SER A 1148 -42.33 -22.45 -5.95
C SER A 1148 -43.47 -22.21 -6.98
N ALA A 1149 -44.65 -22.76 -6.74
CA ALA A 1149 -45.84 -22.48 -7.56
C ALA A 1149 -46.22 -20.99 -7.51
N VAL A 1150 -46.35 -20.42 -6.30
CA VAL A 1150 -46.66 -18.98 -6.11
C VAL A 1150 -45.59 -18.08 -6.77
N SER A 1151 -44.31 -18.42 -6.65
CA SER A 1151 -43.19 -17.70 -7.28
C SER A 1151 -43.21 -17.75 -8.81
N LYS A 1152 -43.71 -18.84 -9.41
CA LYS A 1152 -43.90 -18.94 -10.87
C LYS A 1152 -45.09 -18.10 -11.35
N PHE A 1153 -46.25 -18.21 -10.69
CA PHE A 1153 -47.46 -17.51 -11.14
C PHE A 1153 -47.45 -15.99 -10.87
N SER A 1154 -46.73 -15.51 -9.84
CA SER A 1154 -46.64 -14.07 -9.56
C SER A 1154 -45.92 -13.30 -10.67
N LYS A 1155 -44.95 -13.90 -11.37
CA LYS A 1155 -44.21 -13.26 -12.48
C LYS A 1155 -45.03 -13.10 -13.77
N THR A 1156 -46.12 -13.85 -13.93
CA THR A 1156 -47.08 -13.67 -15.04
C THR A 1156 -48.15 -12.59 -14.77
N GLY A 1157 -48.22 -12.05 -13.55
CA GLY A 1157 -49.28 -11.14 -13.10
C GLY A 1157 -49.00 -9.64 -13.25
N ARG A 1158 -48.68 -9.15 -14.45
CA ARG A 1158 -48.65 -7.68 -14.74
C ARG A 1158 -49.54 -7.31 -15.93
N VAL A 1159 -50.85 -7.40 -15.73
CA VAL A 1159 -51.83 -6.79 -16.65
C VAL A 1159 -51.75 -5.27 -16.50
N GLY A 1160 -51.51 -4.57 -17.61
CA GLY A 1160 -51.47 -3.10 -17.62
C GLY A 1160 -52.85 -2.49 -17.36
N LYS A 1161 -52.93 -1.46 -16.52
CA LYS A 1161 -54.14 -0.65 -16.39
C LYS A 1161 -54.40 0.06 -17.72
N GLN A 1162 -55.53 -0.23 -18.37
CA GLN A 1162 -56.02 0.58 -19.48
C GLN A 1162 -56.40 1.98 -18.98
N ARG A 1163 -56.19 2.98 -19.83
CA ARG A 1163 -56.84 4.29 -19.69
C ARG A 1163 -58.33 4.16 -19.99
N LYS A 1164 -59.16 4.81 -19.18
CA LYS A 1164 -59.99 5.89 -19.72
C LYS A 1164 -59.22 7.19 -19.52
#